data_AF-A0A7W7PUV1-F1
#
_entry.id   AF-A0A7W7PUV1-F1
#
_cell.length_a   1.000
_cell.length_b   1.000
_cell.length_c   1.000
_cell.angle_alpha   90.00
_cell.angle_beta   90.00
_cell.angle_gamma   90.00
#
_symmetry.space_group_name_H-M   'P 1'
#
loop_
_entity.id
_entity.type
_entity.pdbx_description
1 polymer ?
#
loop_
_entity_poly.entity_id
_entity_poly.type
_entity_poly.pdbx_seq_one_letter_code
_entity_poly.pdbx_strand_id
1 'polypeptide(L)'
;MTPATLGFDEEDTRKVQTAVRGGPDGDIPVFLPYEKQAANRLRENHGSNAFSCGVLLGGCGKLLTLRACDDKKSHFAHRPPVRCNRTARGESSADHLYIGEALSRWLRKQGQPNVNVQYVKQTNARSDAIEIRFGSKKKRRLIHVQMARRSFKEWQADGERFAASSGKPPTVRTYGPDSQLAPFELEATGHALRFRCETDNGTRVVHIGTHLPGHRVEWTTLDQCRLVHAGIVTPWLRETPHGVQPKGTATPRIPAHSATNERKPAQAGTASAPTGAAAGPALPLMPGKVAFTGATPSSEEHGRRIYDADAQPIGSALFRARISLPASAVAPEPHHVYALTERAAVLSGPQGTGSASRWTLRAEGFVRVPAKKAAEWELLKPPGAVATQGGSTAGEASAAPQRKPAPAPEPTVDGPPAASDAAPAAPAASPDDRLIAELGRVLLKTAREGTTITWHELLKQTGTRPQDVSPVRQVHLLTAVDAPHAKARKPLLSSLITFSRQAQPNDVPPPFFRQVLLALGWPHWTDAARAADIWRGHRQRLHRAHRALPAPHAAPEGGPESSGPPEARAGERPQARLLALLRHLDEEGDDLSFLDLYRVLDEADRLVSRIGEPFLPGTAKERLHHWRTVFRSHRGAPPVHGRENQETGPTEASDTAAREVFDRMADEFRAARGAGDLARAKQVRSDMGPVYALRLSPRDREAVTGLMRDFKQWVRDQEPKPSVDPSLRAVRAILHDLGTRRSMVSTPELASALAEADRLRHRLSTPLPEAERKALGRWRGHLRRRVQAEESGAADFPVDSTVASTEGRDRATARLPTDALRPLADRVRAVLQDVARAGTTVTWGDLRRRLGGELPYLHPDDQGEVLVMVDGDTPADEPLLSALVAGADLSPHGLYRHIRHSLGRERVPDASLETHWRMDVFRLHQLWRHR
;
A
#
# COMPACT_ATOMS: atom_id res chain seq x y z
N MET A 1 -3.98 45.96 0.97
CA MET A 1 -2.73 45.44 0.38
C MET A 1 -2.61 43.96 0.71
N THR A 2 -2.88 43.10 -0.27
CA THR A 2 -2.78 41.64 -0.15
C THR A 2 -1.37 41.19 -0.55
N PRO A 3 -0.71 40.29 0.21
CA PRO A 3 0.57 39.73 -0.21
C PRO A 3 0.35 38.79 -1.39
N ALA A 4 1.21 38.88 -2.41
CA ALA A 4 1.10 38.08 -3.62
C ALA A 4 1.38 36.59 -3.35
N THR A 5 0.39 35.74 -3.59
CA THR A 5 0.58 34.29 -3.63
C THR A 5 1.38 33.93 -4.87
N LEU A 6 2.69 33.74 -4.73
CA LEU A 6 3.53 33.20 -5.80
C LEU A 6 3.03 31.81 -6.18
N GLY A 7 2.59 31.66 -7.43
CA GLY A 7 2.13 30.39 -7.98
C GLY A 7 3.29 29.41 -8.09
N PHE A 8 3.34 28.43 -7.19
CA PHE A 8 4.22 27.28 -7.34
C PHE A 8 3.66 26.33 -8.40
N ASP A 9 4.51 25.92 -9.35
CA ASP A 9 4.17 25.00 -10.44
C ASP A 9 3.26 23.85 -10.02
N GLU A 10 2.25 23.59 -10.86
CA GLU A 10 1.37 22.43 -10.72
C GLU A 10 2.17 21.12 -10.75
N GLU A 11 1.70 20.18 -9.92
CA GLU A 11 2.29 18.88 -9.58
C GLU A 11 3.48 18.34 -10.41
N ASP A 12 4.70 18.56 -9.93
CA ASP A 12 5.86 17.75 -10.32
C ASP A 12 5.78 16.32 -9.72
N THR A 13 4.83 15.53 -10.21
CA THR A 13 4.54 14.12 -9.83
C THR A 13 5.73 13.17 -10.04
N ARG A 14 6.83 13.66 -10.60
CA ARG A 14 8.11 12.95 -10.72
C ARG A 14 8.82 12.79 -9.37
N LYS A 15 8.51 13.67 -8.40
CA LYS A 15 9.14 13.75 -7.08
C LYS A 15 8.43 12.87 -6.05
N VAL A 16 9.22 12.19 -5.21
CA VAL A 16 8.71 11.28 -4.18
C VAL A 16 8.35 12.07 -2.93
N GLN A 17 7.09 12.05 -2.50
CA GLN A 17 6.62 12.79 -1.32
C GLN A 17 6.42 11.96 -0.06
N THR A 18 6.52 10.63 -0.17
CA THR A 18 6.44 9.75 1.01
C THR A 18 7.58 8.74 1.06
N ALA A 19 8.04 8.46 2.27
CA ALA A 19 9.07 7.50 2.62
C ALA A 19 8.60 6.62 3.77
N VAL A 20 9.41 5.64 4.16
CA VAL A 20 9.25 4.90 5.42
C VAL A 20 10.48 5.06 6.31
N ARG A 21 10.28 4.94 7.62
CA ARG A 21 11.36 4.85 8.62
C ARG A 21 11.58 3.39 9.04
N GLY A 22 12.77 3.09 9.54
CA GLY A 22 13.13 1.75 10.05
C GLY A 22 13.83 0.83 9.04
N GLY A 23 13.91 1.19 7.76
CA GLY A 23 14.64 0.42 6.74
C GLY A 23 13.82 0.20 5.46
N PRO A 24 14.25 -0.73 4.58
CA PRO A 24 13.54 -1.07 3.35
C PRO A 24 12.12 -1.57 3.57
N ASP A 25 11.91 -2.40 4.60
CA ASP A 25 10.65 -3.08 4.90
C ASP A 25 9.87 -2.41 6.05
N GLY A 26 10.26 -1.18 6.41
CA GLY A 26 9.59 -0.40 7.44
C GLY A 26 8.15 -0.05 7.07
N ASP A 27 7.26 -0.09 8.05
CA ASP A 27 5.83 0.20 7.94
C ASP A 27 5.42 1.56 8.51
N ILE A 28 6.35 2.28 9.16
CA ILE A 28 6.13 3.64 9.69
C ILE A 28 6.23 4.64 8.53
N PRO A 29 5.12 5.24 8.07
CA PRO A 29 5.12 6.18 6.96
C PRO A 29 5.64 7.55 7.38
N VAL A 30 6.22 8.27 6.42
CA VAL A 30 6.57 9.69 6.55
C VAL A 30 6.18 10.41 5.28
N PHE A 31 5.37 11.45 5.41
CA PHE A 31 5.16 12.49 4.42
C PHE A 31 6.21 13.59 4.61
N LEU A 32 6.62 14.19 3.50
CA LEU A 32 7.48 15.37 3.49
C LEU A 32 6.65 16.62 3.20
N PRO A 33 6.50 17.55 4.17
CA PRO A 33 5.90 18.86 3.93
C PRO A 33 6.51 19.57 2.74
N TYR A 34 5.69 20.28 1.97
CA TYR A 34 6.15 20.97 0.77
C TYR A 34 7.04 22.17 1.14
N GLU A 35 6.74 22.82 2.25
CA GLU A 35 7.40 24.01 2.78
C GLU A 35 8.80 23.67 3.31
N LYS A 36 9.83 24.37 2.82
CA LYS A 36 11.23 24.14 3.23
C LYS A 36 11.45 24.16 4.74
N GLN A 37 10.78 25.06 5.47
CA GLN A 37 10.94 25.15 6.92
C GLN A 37 10.44 23.89 7.63
N ALA A 38 9.27 23.38 7.26
CA ALA A 38 8.72 22.14 7.81
C ALA A 38 9.54 20.91 7.37
N ALA A 39 10.00 20.89 6.12
CA ALA A 39 10.93 19.88 5.60
C ALA A 39 12.30 19.87 6.34
N ASN A 40 12.83 21.04 6.73
CA ASN A 40 14.05 21.16 7.53
C ASN A 40 13.83 20.61 8.95
N ARG A 41 12.75 21.01 9.64
CA ARG A 41 12.38 20.46 10.97
C ARG A 41 12.24 18.93 10.93
N LEU A 42 11.64 18.37 9.88
CA LEU A 42 11.55 16.92 9.69
C LEU A 42 12.93 16.25 9.53
N ARG A 43 13.88 16.92 8.86
CA ARG A 43 15.27 16.46 8.71
C ARG A 43 16.03 16.54 10.03
N GLU A 44 15.81 17.56 10.84
CA GLU A 44 16.40 17.73 12.17
C GLU A 44 15.87 16.68 13.15
N ASN A 45 14.56 16.49 13.22
CA ASN A 45 13.89 15.55 14.14
C ASN A 45 14.22 14.07 13.89
N HIS A 46 14.69 13.70 12.69
CA HIS A 46 14.91 12.30 12.30
C HIS A 46 16.30 12.01 11.73
N GLY A 47 17.06 13.01 11.30
CA GLY A 47 18.37 12.85 10.65
C GLY A 47 18.27 12.54 9.15
N SER A 48 19.34 12.90 8.42
CA SER A 48 19.39 12.86 6.94
C SER A 48 19.39 11.47 6.30
N ASN A 49 19.47 10.40 7.09
CA ASN A 49 19.51 9.00 6.64
C ASN A 49 18.31 8.16 7.12
N ALA A 50 17.31 8.74 7.78
CA ALA A 50 16.20 7.97 8.37
C ALA A 50 15.13 7.49 7.38
N PHE A 51 15.19 7.96 6.13
CA PHE A 51 14.12 7.79 5.14
C PHE A 51 14.51 6.77 4.07
N SER A 52 13.62 5.80 3.82
CA SER A 52 13.79 4.76 2.79
C SER A 52 12.63 4.77 1.80
N CYS A 53 12.91 4.40 0.55
CA CYS A 53 11.89 4.14 -0.46
C CYS A 53 11.26 2.76 -0.23
N GLY A 54 10.39 2.66 0.77
CA GLY A 54 9.93 1.40 1.34
C GLY A 54 9.29 0.43 0.35
N VAL A 55 9.52 -0.87 0.56
CA VAL A 55 8.99 -1.96 -0.28
C VAL A 55 7.46 -2.03 -0.23
N LEU A 56 6.86 -1.67 0.91
CA LEU A 56 5.40 -1.56 1.08
C LEU A 56 4.81 -0.44 0.20
N LEU A 57 5.52 0.68 0.02
CA LEU A 57 5.16 1.78 -0.89
C LEU A 57 5.32 1.44 -2.39
N GLY A 58 5.63 0.19 -2.74
CA GLY A 58 6.07 -0.18 -4.10
C GLY A 58 7.47 0.35 -4.45
N GLY A 59 8.26 0.71 -3.43
CA GLY A 59 9.60 1.26 -3.56
C GLY A 59 10.71 0.23 -3.82
N CYS A 60 11.93 0.72 -4.01
CA CYS A 60 13.12 -0.10 -4.27
C CYS A 60 13.92 -0.49 -3.01
N GLY A 61 13.44 -0.13 -1.82
CA GLY A 61 14.12 -0.35 -0.53
C GLY A 61 15.33 0.55 -0.25
N LYS A 62 15.79 1.34 -1.22
CA LYS A 62 17.00 2.18 -1.07
C LYS A 62 16.73 3.44 -0.25
N LEU A 63 17.79 3.95 0.40
CA LEU A 63 17.78 5.20 1.16
C LEU A 63 17.41 6.39 0.27
N LEU A 64 16.63 7.30 0.85
CA LEU A 64 16.22 8.57 0.29
C LEU A 64 16.96 9.72 0.98
N THR A 65 17.25 10.76 0.22
CA THR A 65 17.71 12.05 0.72
C THR A 65 16.55 13.04 0.67
N LEU A 66 16.25 13.68 1.81
CA LEU A 66 15.29 14.78 1.89
C LEU A 66 15.90 16.03 1.24
N ARG A 67 15.26 16.56 0.19
CA ARG A 67 15.57 17.84 -0.45
C ARG A 67 14.52 18.86 -0.02
N ALA A 68 14.92 19.80 0.82
CA ALA A 68 14.11 20.94 1.20
C ALA A 68 14.44 22.11 0.25
N CYS A 69 13.43 22.67 -0.42
CA CYS A 69 13.60 23.60 -1.54
C CYS A 69 12.71 24.85 -1.35
N ASP A 70 13.20 26.03 -1.73
CA ASP A 70 12.44 27.29 -1.69
C ASP A 70 11.67 27.52 -3.00
N ASP A 71 12.29 27.18 -4.13
CA ASP A 71 11.83 27.42 -5.51
C ASP A 71 10.91 26.33 -6.05
N LYS A 72 10.93 25.16 -5.40
CA LYS A 72 10.32 23.91 -5.86
C LYS A 72 9.72 23.19 -4.66
N LYS A 73 8.70 22.36 -4.88
CA LYS A 73 8.16 21.47 -3.84
C LYS A 73 9.30 20.63 -3.24
N SER A 74 9.47 20.72 -1.92
CA SER A 74 10.37 19.84 -1.17
C SER A 74 10.01 18.37 -1.47
N HIS A 75 11.00 17.49 -1.54
CA HIS A 75 10.82 16.12 -2.00
C HIS A 75 11.92 15.17 -1.52
N PHE A 76 11.62 13.87 -1.48
CA PHE A 76 12.61 12.83 -1.37
C PHE A 76 13.25 12.53 -2.74
N ALA A 77 14.57 12.41 -2.76
CA ALA A 77 15.35 12.00 -3.91
C ALA A 77 16.14 10.72 -3.58
N HIS A 78 16.17 9.76 -4.49
CA HIS A 78 17.04 8.59 -4.32
C HIS A 78 18.52 8.98 -4.49
N ARG A 79 19.42 8.25 -3.83
CA ARG A 79 20.87 8.39 -4.03
C ARG A 79 21.30 7.59 -5.27
N PRO A 80 21.87 8.20 -6.32
CA PRO A 80 22.36 7.46 -7.48
C PRO A 80 23.56 6.56 -7.12
N PRO A 81 23.77 5.44 -7.84
CA PRO A 81 22.95 4.91 -8.93
C PRO A 81 21.78 4.06 -8.39
N VAL A 82 20.59 4.27 -8.95
CA VAL A 82 19.38 3.54 -8.56
C VAL A 82 18.39 3.50 -9.74
N ARG A 83 17.74 2.35 -9.93
CA ARG A 83 16.54 2.23 -10.77
C ARG A 83 15.39 1.87 -9.84
N CYS A 84 14.33 2.68 -9.83
CA CYS A 84 13.16 2.47 -8.99
C CYS A 84 11.91 2.52 -9.88
N ASN A 85 11.12 1.45 -9.85
CA ASN A 85 9.91 1.32 -10.66
C ASN A 85 8.65 1.80 -9.89
N ARG A 86 8.84 2.57 -8.81
CA ARG A 86 7.75 3.10 -7.99
C ARG A 86 6.97 4.16 -8.76
N THR A 87 5.73 3.82 -9.11
CA THR A 87 4.81 4.68 -9.85
C THR A 87 4.11 5.70 -8.94
N ALA A 88 3.58 5.26 -7.80
CA ALA A 88 2.90 6.12 -6.83
C ALA A 88 3.90 6.95 -6.00
N ARG A 89 4.02 8.24 -6.34
CA ARG A 89 5.00 9.15 -5.74
C ARG A 89 4.40 10.35 -4.99
N GLY A 90 3.14 10.68 -5.24
CA GLY A 90 2.42 11.79 -4.59
C GLY A 90 2.03 11.52 -3.14
N GLU A 91 1.26 12.43 -2.58
CA GLU A 91 0.85 12.46 -1.17
C GLU A 91 0.17 11.16 -0.70
N SER A 92 -0.84 10.68 -1.42
CA SER A 92 -1.64 9.49 -1.05
C SER A 92 -0.89 8.16 -1.17
N SER A 93 0.36 8.16 -1.66
CA SER A 93 1.11 6.92 -1.94
C SER A 93 1.45 6.10 -0.69
N ALA A 94 1.31 6.67 0.51
CA ALA A 94 1.52 6.00 1.80
C ALA A 94 0.22 5.80 2.62
N ASP A 95 -0.96 6.13 2.10
CA ASP A 95 -2.23 6.13 2.87
C ASP A 95 -2.55 4.77 3.51
N HIS A 96 -2.22 3.68 2.82
CA HIS A 96 -2.37 2.32 3.36
C HIS A 96 -1.55 2.11 4.65
N LEU A 97 -0.32 2.66 4.72
CA LEU A 97 0.49 2.61 5.94
C LEU A 97 -0.10 3.52 7.03
N TYR A 98 -0.53 4.73 6.67
CA TYR A 98 -1.13 5.66 7.63
C TYR A 98 -2.41 5.09 8.27
N ILE A 99 -3.30 4.49 7.47
CA ILE A 99 -4.52 3.83 7.95
C ILE A 99 -4.16 2.62 8.83
N GLY A 100 -3.20 1.79 8.40
CA GLY A 100 -2.72 0.64 9.18
C GLY A 100 -2.13 1.04 10.53
N GLU A 101 -1.29 2.07 10.57
CA GLU A 101 -0.70 2.60 11.79
C GLU A 101 -1.75 3.23 12.71
N ALA A 102 -2.65 4.06 12.17
CA ALA A 102 -3.69 4.74 12.92
C ALA A 102 -4.67 3.74 13.58
N LEU A 103 -5.12 2.72 12.84
CA LEU A 103 -5.94 1.65 13.39
C LEU A 103 -5.19 0.81 14.43
N SER A 104 -3.91 0.51 14.19
CA SER A 104 -3.08 -0.24 15.13
C SER A 104 -2.88 0.51 16.46
N ARG A 105 -2.63 1.82 16.38
CA ARG A 105 -2.52 2.72 17.54
C ARG A 105 -3.86 2.85 18.29
N TRP A 106 -4.96 3.02 17.56
CA TRP A 106 -6.31 3.09 18.12
C TRP A 106 -6.71 1.79 18.84
N LEU A 107 -6.52 0.60 18.22
CA LEU A 107 -6.82 -0.69 18.85
C LEU A 107 -6.05 -0.91 20.17
N ARG A 108 -4.77 -0.50 20.21
CA ARG A 108 -3.97 -0.55 21.45
C ARG A 108 -4.52 0.41 22.52
N LYS A 109 -4.94 1.63 22.14
CA LYS A 109 -5.62 2.57 23.04
C LYS A 109 -6.98 2.03 23.55
N GLN A 110 -7.67 1.22 22.74
CA GLN A 110 -8.89 0.46 23.11
C GLN A 110 -8.57 -0.84 23.89
N GLY A 111 -7.38 -0.98 24.46
CA GLY A 111 -6.98 -2.10 25.31
C GLY A 111 -6.85 -3.46 24.61
N GLN A 112 -6.81 -3.50 23.27
CA GLN A 112 -6.79 -4.78 22.54
C GLN A 112 -5.39 -5.42 22.56
N PRO A 113 -5.25 -6.70 22.99
CA PRO A 113 -3.98 -7.41 22.94
C PRO A 113 -3.68 -7.95 21.54
N ASN A 114 -2.41 -8.29 21.28
CA ASN A 114 -1.92 -8.96 20.08
C ASN A 114 -2.27 -8.26 18.74
N VAL A 115 -2.31 -6.93 18.71
CA VAL A 115 -2.56 -6.15 17.49
C VAL A 115 -1.40 -6.32 16.50
N ASN A 116 -1.68 -7.00 15.39
CA ASN A 116 -0.77 -7.28 14.29
C ASN A 116 -1.38 -6.78 12.98
N VAL A 117 -0.63 -5.93 12.26
CA VAL A 117 -1.01 -5.40 10.95
C VAL A 117 -0.32 -6.24 9.87
N GLN A 118 -1.08 -6.64 8.85
CA GLN A 118 -0.55 -7.29 7.66
C GLN A 118 -0.98 -6.50 6.42
N TYR A 119 0.00 -6.12 5.60
CA TYR A 119 -0.20 -5.40 4.36
C TYR A 119 -0.27 -6.41 3.20
N VAL A 120 -1.47 -6.64 2.66
CA VAL A 120 -1.72 -7.63 1.61
C VAL A 120 -1.51 -6.99 0.24
N LYS A 121 -0.69 -7.63 -0.61
CA LYS A 121 -0.06 -6.98 -1.77
C LYS A 121 0.04 -7.93 -2.96
N GLN A 122 -0.26 -7.42 -4.16
CA GLN A 122 0.26 -7.97 -5.42
C GLN A 122 1.67 -7.44 -5.74
N THR A 123 2.52 -8.27 -6.34
CA THR A 123 3.96 -8.02 -6.52
C THR A 123 4.27 -6.63 -7.08
N ASN A 124 5.18 -5.91 -6.42
CA ASN A 124 5.63 -4.53 -6.76
C ASN A 124 4.57 -3.41 -6.74
N ALA A 125 3.32 -3.67 -6.36
CA ALA A 125 2.28 -2.64 -6.19
C ALA A 125 2.28 -2.01 -4.77
N ARG A 126 1.40 -1.02 -4.56
CA ARG A 126 0.91 -0.64 -3.23
C ARG A 126 0.09 -1.78 -2.62
N SER A 127 -0.16 -1.78 -1.32
CA SER A 127 -1.06 -2.78 -0.71
C SER A 127 -2.49 -2.63 -1.21
N ASP A 128 -3.07 -3.72 -1.71
CA ASP A 128 -4.45 -3.78 -2.21
C ASP A 128 -5.46 -3.94 -1.06
N ALA A 129 -4.99 -4.44 0.09
CA ALA A 129 -5.74 -4.47 1.33
C ALA A 129 -4.83 -4.44 2.58
N ILE A 130 -5.43 -4.08 3.72
CA ILE A 130 -4.81 -4.13 5.06
C ILE A 130 -5.62 -5.11 5.90
N GLU A 131 -4.97 -6.10 6.50
CA GLU A 131 -5.58 -7.06 7.42
C GLU A 131 -5.00 -6.85 8.83
N ILE A 132 -5.84 -6.43 9.78
CA ILE A 132 -5.42 -6.16 11.16
C ILE A 132 -6.04 -7.20 12.08
N ARG A 133 -5.21 -8.07 12.64
CA ARG A 133 -5.62 -9.14 13.57
C ARG A 133 -5.34 -8.71 15.00
N PHE A 134 -6.29 -8.95 15.89
CA PHE A 134 -6.19 -8.55 17.30
C PHE A 134 -7.05 -9.45 18.21
N GLY A 135 -6.91 -9.29 19.53
CA GLY A 135 -7.64 -10.05 20.54
C GLY A 135 -6.85 -11.25 21.10
N SER A 136 -7.48 -12.00 21.99
CA SER A 136 -6.85 -13.18 22.61
C SER A 136 -6.81 -14.38 21.65
N LYS A 137 -5.94 -15.38 21.90
CA LYS A 137 -5.85 -16.59 21.06
C LYS A 137 -7.21 -17.29 20.84
N LYS A 138 -8.12 -17.24 21.83
CA LYS A 138 -9.47 -17.82 21.77
C LYS A 138 -10.53 -16.90 21.12
N LYS A 139 -10.29 -15.59 21.03
CA LYS A 139 -11.21 -14.58 20.47
C LYS A 139 -10.48 -13.67 19.48
N ARG A 140 -9.77 -14.25 18.51
CA ARG A 140 -9.11 -13.49 17.44
C ARG A 140 -10.15 -12.81 16.55
N ARG A 141 -9.96 -11.52 16.31
CA ARG A 141 -10.78 -10.67 15.44
C ARG A 141 -9.94 -10.16 14.27
N LEU A 142 -10.62 -9.77 13.19
CA LEU A 142 -10.03 -9.21 11.99
C LEU A 142 -10.76 -7.91 11.60
N ILE A 143 -10.01 -6.85 11.36
CA ILE A 143 -10.44 -5.71 10.53
C ILE A 143 -9.79 -5.89 9.17
N HIS A 144 -10.58 -5.80 8.10
CA HIS A 144 -10.11 -5.77 6.72
C HIS A 144 -10.38 -4.40 6.12
N VAL A 145 -9.34 -3.75 5.59
CA VAL A 145 -9.44 -2.49 4.84
C VAL A 145 -9.14 -2.77 3.37
N GLN A 146 -10.13 -2.65 2.50
CA GLN A 146 -9.95 -2.76 1.06
C GLN A 146 -9.36 -1.44 0.52
N MET A 147 -8.17 -1.47 -0.07
CA MET A 147 -7.50 -0.26 -0.61
C MET A 147 -7.65 -0.11 -2.13
N ALA A 148 -7.75 -1.22 -2.85
CA ALA A 148 -7.97 -1.25 -4.30
C ALA A 148 -9.45 -1.52 -4.65
N ARG A 149 -9.87 -1.14 -5.86
CA ARG A 149 -11.16 -1.57 -6.42
C ARG A 149 -11.16 -3.09 -6.62
N ARG A 150 -12.24 -3.75 -6.22
CA ARG A 150 -12.49 -5.17 -6.46
C ARG A 150 -13.49 -5.37 -7.59
N SER A 151 -13.33 -6.44 -8.35
CA SER A 151 -14.40 -6.98 -9.18
C SER A 151 -15.47 -7.65 -8.31
N PHE A 152 -16.70 -7.78 -8.82
CA PHE A 152 -17.79 -8.47 -8.12
C PHE A 152 -17.43 -9.91 -7.70
N LYS A 153 -16.66 -10.62 -8.55
CA LYS A 153 -16.19 -11.99 -8.25
C LYS A 153 -15.18 -12.04 -7.10
N GLU A 154 -14.25 -11.09 -7.03
CA GLU A 154 -13.33 -10.98 -5.89
C GLU A 154 -14.08 -10.59 -4.62
N TRP A 155 -15.04 -9.66 -4.72
CA TRP A 155 -15.88 -9.25 -3.59
C TRP A 155 -16.68 -10.43 -3.00
N GLN A 156 -17.25 -11.28 -3.85
CA GLN A 156 -17.99 -12.47 -3.42
C GLN A 156 -17.06 -13.46 -2.71
N ALA A 157 -15.87 -13.73 -3.28
CA ALA A 157 -14.86 -14.59 -2.67
C ALA A 157 -14.33 -14.04 -1.34
N ASP A 158 -14.12 -12.73 -1.22
CA ASP A 158 -13.79 -12.07 0.06
C ASP A 158 -14.97 -12.18 1.05
N GLY A 159 -16.22 -12.07 0.59
CA GLY A 159 -17.42 -12.30 1.40
C GLY A 159 -17.47 -13.70 2.01
N GLU A 160 -17.24 -14.73 1.20
CA GLU A 160 -17.15 -16.13 1.63
C GLU A 160 -15.97 -16.35 2.60
N ARG A 161 -14.79 -15.80 2.27
CA ARG A 161 -13.56 -15.88 3.10
C ARG A 161 -13.72 -15.21 4.46
N PHE A 162 -14.51 -14.15 4.55
CA PHE A 162 -14.71 -13.35 5.77
C PHE A 162 -16.00 -13.66 6.52
N ALA A 163 -16.83 -14.58 6.00
CA ALA A 163 -18.03 -15.07 6.66
C ALA A 163 -17.69 -15.68 8.03
N ALA A 164 -18.48 -15.32 9.05
CA ALA A 164 -18.27 -15.81 10.41
C ALA A 164 -18.67 -17.29 10.50
N SER A 165 -17.72 -18.17 10.86
CA SER A 165 -18.08 -19.51 11.36
C SER A 165 -18.89 -19.37 12.65
N SER A 166 -19.89 -20.22 12.86
CA SER A 166 -20.74 -20.21 14.06
C SER A 166 -19.93 -20.05 15.36
N GLY A 167 -20.23 -19.02 16.14
CA GLY A 167 -19.54 -18.70 17.40
C GLY A 167 -18.28 -17.85 17.30
N LYS A 168 -17.86 -17.41 16.10
CA LYS A 168 -16.76 -16.43 15.93
C LYS A 168 -17.30 -15.01 15.67
N PRO A 169 -16.65 -13.96 16.19
CA PRO A 169 -17.01 -12.58 15.86
C PRO A 169 -16.76 -12.31 14.36
N PRO A 170 -17.62 -11.52 13.69
CA PRO A 170 -17.49 -11.24 12.27
C PRO A 170 -16.24 -10.40 11.95
N THR A 171 -15.76 -10.54 10.71
CA THR A 171 -14.72 -9.66 10.16
C THR A 171 -15.31 -8.27 9.94
N VAL A 172 -14.64 -7.24 10.47
CA VAL A 172 -15.05 -5.85 10.25
C VAL A 172 -14.52 -5.40 8.89
N ARG A 173 -15.41 -5.26 7.91
CA ARG A 173 -15.08 -4.77 6.56
C ARG A 173 -15.11 -3.26 6.51
N THR A 174 -14.06 -2.66 5.95
CA THR A 174 -13.86 -1.22 5.83
C THR A 174 -13.15 -0.90 4.52
N TYR A 175 -13.18 0.36 4.09
CA TYR A 175 -12.86 0.76 2.72
C TYR A 175 -11.92 1.97 2.69
N GLY A 176 -10.81 1.88 1.96
CA GLY A 176 -9.85 2.96 1.77
C GLY A 176 -10.38 4.12 0.91
N PRO A 177 -9.55 5.16 0.67
CA PRO A 177 -9.95 6.32 -0.12
C PRO A 177 -10.27 5.90 -1.57
N ASP A 178 -9.32 5.21 -2.21
CA ASP A 178 -9.35 4.78 -3.62
C ASP A 178 -10.12 3.47 -3.86
N SER A 179 -10.77 2.90 -2.84
CA SER A 179 -11.31 1.52 -2.92
C SER A 179 -12.50 1.38 -3.89
N GLN A 180 -13.07 2.51 -4.33
CA GLN A 180 -14.29 2.62 -5.15
C GLN A 180 -15.40 1.64 -4.68
N LEU A 181 -15.73 1.72 -3.39
CA LEU A 181 -16.83 0.97 -2.75
C LEU A 181 -18.08 0.96 -3.65
N ALA A 182 -18.50 -0.22 -4.09
CA ALA A 182 -19.65 -0.33 -4.99
C ALA A 182 -20.99 -0.19 -4.22
N PRO A 183 -22.03 0.41 -4.83
CA PRO A 183 -23.31 0.66 -4.14
C PRO A 183 -23.97 -0.60 -3.53
N PHE A 184 -23.90 -1.74 -4.22
CA PHE A 184 -24.46 -3.01 -3.72
C PHE A 184 -23.82 -3.49 -2.42
N GLU A 185 -22.53 -3.17 -2.17
CA GLU A 185 -21.85 -3.54 -0.92
C GLU A 185 -22.39 -2.75 0.26
N LEU A 186 -22.70 -1.47 0.02
CA LEU A 186 -23.28 -0.55 1.00
C LEU A 186 -24.75 -0.88 1.29
N GLU A 187 -25.52 -1.23 0.25
CA GLU A 187 -26.91 -1.64 0.36
C GLU A 187 -27.04 -2.95 1.16
N ALA A 188 -26.18 -3.94 0.88
CA ALA A 188 -26.18 -5.24 1.58
C ALA A 188 -25.88 -5.15 3.09
N THR A 189 -25.17 -4.12 3.54
CA THR A 189 -24.79 -3.92 4.96
C THR A 189 -25.54 -2.77 5.65
N GLY A 190 -26.33 -2.00 4.90
CA GLY A 190 -27.05 -0.80 5.38
C GLY A 190 -26.16 0.38 5.81
N HIS A 191 -24.83 0.20 5.85
CA HIS A 191 -23.81 1.21 6.11
C HIS A 191 -22.43 0.65 5.75
N ALA A 192 -21.49 1.54 5.42
CA ALA A 192 -20.09 1.16 5.19
C ALA A 192 -19.13 2.15 5.86
N LEU A 193 -18.05 1.63 6.43
CA LEU A 193 -16.99 2.43 7.04
C LEU A 193 -15.88 2.71 6.03
N ARG A 194 -15.65 3.99 5.73
CA ARG A 194 -14.63 4.46 4.79
C ARG A 194 -13.46 5.12 5.52
N PHE A 195 -12.30 5.22 4.87
CA PHE A 195 -11.16 6.01 5.31
C PHE A 195 -10.82 7.06 4.26
N ARG A 196 -10.39 8.24 4.73
CA ARG A 196 -9.66 9.23 3.95
C ARG A 196 -8.42 9.66 4.72
N CYS A 197 -7.37 10.04 4.00
CA CYS A 197 -6.22 10.72 4.58
C CYS A 197 -6.25 12.17 4.10
N GLU A 198 -6.02 13.11 5.00
CA GLU A 198 -5.95 14.54 4.70
C GLU A 198 -4.63 15.10 5.27
N THR A 199 -4.07 16.11 4.60
CA THR A 199 -2.90 16.82 5.12
C THR A 199 -3.36 17.89 6.09
N ASP A 200 -2.90 17.80 7.34
CA ASP A 200 -3.02 18.88 8.30
C ASP A 200 -1.65 19.10 8.97
N ASN A 201 -1.27 20.36 9.16
CA ASN A 201 -0.04 20.79 9.85
C ASN A 201 1.25 20.01 9.45
N GLY A 202 1.36 19.60 8.18
CA GLY A 202 2.51 18.85 7.66
C GLY A 202 2.54 17.35 8.01
N THR A 203 1.47 16.78 8.56
CA THR A 203 1.29 15.33 8.77
C THR A 203 0.10 14.80 7.97
N ARG A 204 -0.09 13.47 7.90
CA ARG A 204 -1.38 12.89 7.47
C ARG A 204 -2.24 12.60 8.68
N VAL A 205 -3.48 13.06 8.62
CA VAL A 205 -4.55 12.72 9.55
C VAL A 205 -5.47 11.72 8.87
N VAL A 206 -5.79 10.63 9.58
CA VAL A 206 -6.69 9.58 9.10
C VAL A 206 -8.07 9.80 9.68
N HIS A 207 -9.04 10.04 8.79
CA HIS A 207 -10.44 10.16 9.14
C HIS A 207 -11.19 8.86 8.77
N ILE A 208 -12.16 8.49 9.60
CA ILE A 208 -13.10 7.39 9.35
C ILE A 208 -14.48 7.98 9.06
N GLY A 209 -15.10 7.49 7.99
CA GLY A 209 -16.36 7.99 7.45
C GLY A 209 -17.47 6.96 7.54
N THR A 210 -18.66 7.39 7.93
CA THR A 210 -19.88 6.57 7.89
C THR A 210 -20.61 6.88 6.59
N HIS A 211 -20.61 5.93 5.65
CA HIS A 211 -21.38 6.01 4.43
C HIS A 211 -22.71 5.28 4.66
N LEU A 212 -23.85 5.95 4.41
CA LEU A 212 -25.19 5.36 4.45
C LEU A 212 -25.78 5.31 3.04
N PRO A 213 -26.64 4.32 2.69
CA PRO A 213 -27.27 4.23 1.38
C PRO A 213 -27.96 5.54 0.97
N GLY A 214 -27.53 6.14 -0.14
CA GLY A 214 -28.13 7.39 -0.65
C GLY A 214 -27.72 8.69 0.05
N HIS A 215 -26.80 8.65 1.02
CA HIS A 215 -26.36 9.83 1.78
C HIS A 215 -24.89 10.21 1.54
N ARG A 216 -24.53 11.44 1.93
CA ARG A 216 -23.13 11.89 2.00
C ARG A 216 -22.36 11.09 3.07
N VAL A 217 -21.05 10.94 2.90
CA VAL A 217 -20.20 10.27 3.91
C VAL A 217 -19.95 11.23 5.07
N GLU A 218 -20.32 10.81 6.27
CA GLU A 218 -20.14 11.57 7.51
C GLU A 218 -18.79 11.25 8.15
N TRP A 219 -17.87 12.22 8.23
CA TRP A 219 -16.47 12.01 8.59
C TRP A 219 -16.16 12.40 10.05
N THR A 220 -15.38 11.54 10.72
CA THR A 220 -14.87 11.76 12.08
C THR A 220 -13.42 11.26 12.21
N THR A 221 -12.78 11.51 13.33
CA THR A 221 -11.51 10.87 13.73
C THR A 221 -11.76 9.56 14.49
N LEU A 222 -10.74 8.69 14.55
CA LEU A 222 -10.82 7.37 15.20
C LEU A 222 -11.01 7.45 16.73
N ASP A 223 -10.53 8.49 17.39
CA ASP A 223 -10.70 8.69 18.84
C ASP A 223 -12.18 8.88 19.26
N GLN A 224 -13.04 9.38 18.37
CA GLN A 224 -14.49 9.46 18.58
C GLN A 224 -15.22 8.12 18.29
N CYS A 225 -14.48 7.07 17.93
CA CYS A 225 -15.03 5.76 17.60
C CYS A 225 -14.76 4.74 18.72
N ARG A 226 -15.76 3.89 19.00
CA ARG A 226 -15.69 2.79 19.99
C ARG A 226 -15.59 1.44 19.28
N LEU A 227 -14.73 0.56 19.76
CA LEU A 227 -14.72 -0.84 19.33
C LEU A 227 -15.75 -1.64 20.12
N VAL A 228 -16.61 -2.36 19.43
CA VAL A 228 -17.70 -3.15 20.04
C VAL A 228 -17.66 -4.60 19.58
N HIS A 229 -18.58 -5.48 20.04
CA HIS A 229 -18.53 -6.89 19.62
C HIS A 229 -18.79 -7.06 18.12
N ALA A 230 -19.83 -6.39 17.61
CA ALA A 230 -20.25 -6.45 16.22
C ALA A 230 -19.33 -5.70 15.24
N GLY A 231 -18.58 -4.67 15.68
CA GLY A 231 -17.74 -3.89 14.77
C GLY A 231 -17.10 -2.64 15.38
N ILE A 232 -16.91 -1.62 14.55
CA ILE A 232 -16.50 -0.27 14.96
C ILE A 232 -17.77 0.60 14.95
N VAL A 233 -18.00 1.35 16.03
CA VAL A 233 -19.14 2.27 16.16
C VAL A 233 -18.61 3.71 16.10
N THR A 234 -19.04 4.43 15.06
CA THR A 234 -18.81 5.88 14.85
C THR A 234 -19.92 6.69 15.54
N PRO A 235 -19.82 8.04 15.62
CA PRO A 235 -20.87 8.88 16.20
C PRO A 235 -22.28 8.69 15.60
N TRP A 236 -22.39 8.31 14.32
CA TRP A 236 -23.66 8.08 13.61
C TRP A 236 -24.18 6.63 13.70
N LEU A 237 -23.42 5.72 14.31
CA LEU A 237 -23.79 4.32 14.46
C LEU A 237 -24.13 3.99 15.92
N ARG A 238 -24.92 2.94 16.13
CA ARG A 238 -25.24 2.35 17.43
C ARG A 238 -25.07 0.83 17.37
N GLU A 239 -24.72 0.25 18.51
CA GLU A 239 -24.71 -1.20 18.71
C GLU A 239 -26.14 -1.67 19.05
N THR A 240 -26.59 -2.74 18.40
CA THR A 240 -27.88 -3.41 18.65
C THR A 240 -27.65 -4.92 18.78
N PRO A 241 -28.62 -5.71 19.30
CA PRO A 241 -28.51 -7.17 19.34
C PRO A 241 -28.28 -7.83 17.97
N HIS A 242 -28.61 -7.13 16.88
CA HIS A 242 -28.48 -7.62 15.50
C HIS A 242 -27.22 -7.08 14.78
N GLY A 243 -26.37 -6.30 15.45
CA GLY A 243 -25.11 -5.80 14.89
C GLY A 243 -24.88 -4.31 15.12
N VAL A 244 -24.17 -3.66 14.18
CA VAL A 244 -24.02 -2.20 14.15
C VAL A 244 -25.04 -1.63 13.17
N GLN A 245 -25.79 -0.62 13.56
CA GLN A 245 -26.82 0.03 12.74
C GLN A 245 -26.75 1.56 12.84
N PRO A 246 -27.28 2.31 11.85
CA PRO A 246 -27.41 3.76 11.94
C PRO A 246 -28.25 4.22 13.15
N LYS A 247 -27.90 5.37 13.72
CA LYS A 247 -28.78 6.13 14.62
C LYS A 247 -29.84 6.84 13.79
N GLY A 248 -31.07 6.91 14.30
CA GLY A 248 -32.18 7.62 13.66
C GLY A 248 -33.15 6.73 12.86
N THR A 249 -32.79 5.49 12.52
CA THR A 249 -33.78 4.53 11.98
C THR A 249 -34.67 4.00 13.10
N ALA A 250 -35.99 4.04 12.88
CA ALA A 250 -36.95 3.41 13.78
C ALA A 250 -36.77 1.89 13.74
N THR A 251 -36.74 1.24 14.91
CA THR A 251 -36.70 -0.22 15.00
C THR A 251 -38.01 -0.80 14.47
N PRO A 252 -37.99 -1.78 13.54
CA PRO A 252 -39.18 -2.58 13.25
C PRO A 252 -39.59 -3.29 14.54
N ARG A 253 -40.76 -2.94 15.08
CA ARG A 253 -41.36 -3.65 16.22
C ARG A 253 -41.78 -5.04 15.74
N ILE A 254 -40.99 -6.06 16.08
CA ILE A 254 -41.46 -7.44 16.05
C ILE A 254 -42.33 -7.63 17.31
N PRO A 255 -43.63 -7.94 17.19
CA PRO A 255 -44.44 -8.32 18.35
C PRO A 255 -43.91 -9.65 18.88
N ALA A 256 -43.54 -9.68 20.16
CA ALA A 256 -43.27 -10.93 20.84
C ALA A 256 -44.60 -11.67 21.06
N HIS A 257 -44.77 -12.83 20.43
CA HIS A 257 -45.81 -13.79 20.81
C HIS A 257 -45.19 -14.95 21.60
N SER A 258 -45.89 -15.30 22.67
CA SER A 258 -45.38 -16.08 23.80
C SER A 258 -45.09 -17.54 23.45
N ALA A 259 -44.15 -18.12 24.20
CA ALA A 259 -43.99 -19.57 24.27
C ALA A 259 -45.16 -20.20 25.05
N THR A 260 -45.77 -21.25 24.50
CA THR A 260 -46.24 -22.46 25.21
C THR A 260 -46.73 -23.49 24.19
N ASN A 261 -45.96 -24.53 23.92
CA ASN A 261 -46.34 -25.90 24.30
C ASN A 261 -45.32 -26.94 23.81
N GLU A 262 -45.05 -27.91 24.69
CA GLU A 262 -44.20 -29.05 24.42
C GLU A 262 -44.96 -30.13 23.64
N ARG A 263 -44.29 -30.79 22.68
CA ARG A 263 -44.49 -32.22 22.41
C ARG A 263 -43.36 -32.83 21.57
N LYS A 264 -42.98 -34.04 21.96
CA LYS A 264 -41.99 -34.96 21.36
C LYS A 264 -42.43 -36.40 21.76
N PRO A 265 -42.08 -37.50 21.06
CA PRO A 265 -41.48 -37.68 19.73
C PRO A 265 -42.36 -38.51 18.76
N ALA A 266 -41.92 -38.64 17.50
CA ALA A 266 -42.10 -39.87 16.70
C ALA A 266 -40.90 -40.04 15.74
N GLN A 267 -40.55 -41.29 15.41
CA GLN A 267 -39.34 -41.65 14.65
C GLN A 267 -39.62 -42.04 13.19
N ALA A 268 -38.58 -41.91 12.37
CA ALA A 268 -38.23 -42.71 11.20
C ALA A 268 -39.24 -42.85 10.04
N GLY A 269 -38.86 -42.26 8.90
CA GLY A 269 -39.35 -42.61 7.57
C GLY A 269 -38.27 -42.31 6.53
N THR A 270 -37.45 -43.30 6.20
CA THR A 270 -36.42 -43.17 5.15
C THR A 270 -37.06 -43.18 3.76
N ALA A 271 -36.95 -42.07 3.02
CA ALA A 271 -37.24 -42.04 1.59
C ALA A 271 -36.23 -41.13 0.86
N SER A 272 -35.72 -41.66 -0.23
CA SER A 272 -34.70 -41.14 -1.14
C SER A 272 -34.78 -39.65 -1.48
N ALA A 273 -33.62 -39.01 -1.58
CA ALA A 273 -33.51 -37.71 -2.22
C ALA A 273 -33.74 -37.82 -3.74
N PRO A 274 -34.46 -36.85 -4.32
CA PRO A 274 -34.13 -36.35 -5.64
C PRO A 274 -33.59 -34.91 -5.56
N THR A 275 -32.49 -34.72 -6.26
CA THR A 275 -31.88 -33.45 -6.67
C THR A 275 -32.91 -32.41 -7.13
N GLY A 276 -32.79 -31.15 -6.69
CA GLY A 276 -33.60 -30.05 -7.26
C GLY A 276 -34.14 -29.01 -6.28
N ALA A 277 -33.37 -28.59 -5.27
CA ALA A 277 -33.71 -27.37 -4.54
C ALA A 277 -33.68 -26.19 -5.51
N ALA A 278 -34.83 -25.55 -5.75
CA ALA A 278 -35.01 -24.51 -6.75
C ALA A 278 -33.97 -23.39 -6.57
N ALA A 279 -33.10 -23.23 -7.56
CA ALA A 279 -32.14 -22.13 -7.58
C ALA A 279 -32.91 -20.80 -7.62
N GLY A 280 -32.71 -19.97 -6.59
CA GLY A 280 -33.24 -18.60 -6.59
C GLY A 280 -32.72 -17.81 -7.80
N PRO A 281 -33.42 -16.74 -8.22
CA PRO A 281 -33.00 -15.93 -9.35
C PRO A 281 -31.57 -15.42 -9.17
N ALA A 282 -30.79 -15.44 -10.25
CA ALA A 282 -29.44 -14.87 -10.25
C ALA A 282 -29.54 -13.34 -10.07
N LEU A 283 -28.98 -12.83 -8.98
CA LEU A 283 -28.95 -11.40 -8.64
C LEU A 283 -27.53 -10.84 -8.85
N PRO A 284 -27.38 -9.57 -9.29
CA PRO A 284 -28.39 -8.51 -9.35
C PRO A 284 -29.23 -8.46 -10.64
N LEU A 285 -30.42 -7.87 -10.54
CA LEU A 285 -31.35 -7.65 -11.65
C LEU A 285 -30.89 -6.47 -12.52
N MET A 286 -30.56 -6.72 -13.78
CA MET A 286 -30.21 -5.66 -14.73
C MET A 286 -31.46 -4.94 -15.28
N PRO A 287 -31.43 -3.61 -15.46
CA PRO A 287 -32.50 -2.87 -16.14
C PRO A 287 -32.81 -3.47 -17.52
N GLY A 288 -34.10 -3.64 -17.82
CA GLY A 288 -34.59 -4.25 -19.06
C GLY A 288 -34.38 -5.77 -19.17
N LYS A 289 -33.88 -6.45 -18.13
CA LYS A 289 -33.61 -7.90 -18.13
C LYS A 289 -34.53 -8.74 -17.24
N VAL A 290 -35.51 -8.11 -16.60
CA VAL A 290 -36.57 -8.77 -15.84
C VAL A 290 -37.91 -8.33 -16.39
N ALA A 291 -38.74 -9.29 -16.79
CA ALA A 291 -40.13 -9.04 -17.16
C ALA A 291 -41.09 -9.61 -16.13
N PHE A 292 -42.31 -9.08 -16.09
CA PHE A 292 -43.40 -9.55 -15.24
C PHE A 292 -44.76 -9.47 -15.95
N THR A 293 -45.71 -10.29 -15.50
CA THR A 293 -47.10 -10.30 -15.97
C THR A 293 -48.06 -10.74 -14.85
N GLY A 294 -49.38 -10.67 -15.08
CA GLY A 294 -50.38 -11.03 -14.08
C GLY A 294 -50.39 -10.09 -12.86
N ALA A 295 -49.97 -8.83 -13.03
CA ALA A 295 -49.82 -7.88 -11.94
C ALA A 295 -51.17 -7.53 -11.29
N THR A 296 -51.36 -7.93 -10.04
CA THR A 296 -52.57 -7.70 -9.25
C THR A 296 -52.27 -6.76 -8.08
N PRO A 297 -53.01 -5.64 -7.91
CA PRO A 297 -52.77 -4.72 -6.81
C PRO A 297 -53.08 -5.40 -5.47
N SER A 298 -52.15 -5.28 -4.52
CA SER A 298 -52.22 -5.93 -3.20
C SER A 298 -52.32 -4.93 -2.04
N SER A 299 -51.71 -3.75 -2.18
CA SER A 299 -51.71 -2.67 -1.19
C SER A 299 -51.13 -1.37 -1.79
N GLU A 300 -51.44 -0.23 -1.19
CA GLU A 300 -50.74 1.04 -1.44
C GLU A 300 -50.20 1.56 -0.09
N GLU A 301 -48.91 1.86 -0.04
CA GLU A 301 -48.21 2.24 1.19
C GLU A 301 -47.16 3.32 0.87
N HIS A 302 -47.07 4.37 1.69
CA HIS A 302 -46.03 5.41 1.57
C HIS A 302 -45.85 6.00 0.14
N GLY A 303 -46.96 6.20 -0.60
CA GLY A 303 -46.92 6.75 -1.97
C GLY A 303 -46.41 5.76 -3.05
N ARG A 304 -46.44 4.46 -2.77
CA ARG A 304 -46.09 3.39 -3.71
C ARG A 304 -47.17 2.31 -3.75
N ARG A 305 -47.50 1.82 -4.95
CA ARG A 305 -48.43 0.71 -5.17
C ARG A 305 -47.66 -0.59 -5.26
N ILE A 306 -48.21 -1.63 -4.64
CA ILE A 306 -47.59 -2.95 -4.52
C ILE A 306 -48.42 -3.97 -5.29
N TYR A 307 -47.81 -4.61 -6.28
CA TYR A 307 -48.46 -5.60 -7.15
C TYR A 307 -47.90 -6.99 -6.90
N ASP A 308 -48.75 -7.99 -6.64
CA ASP A 308 -48.35 -9.40 -6.71
C ASP A 308 -48.38 -9.82 -8.20
N ALA A 309 -47.28 -10.38 -8.70
CA ALA A 309 -47.07 -10.71 -10.11
C ALA A 309 -46.15 -11.93 -10.27
N ASP A 310 -46.18 -12.59 -11.43
CA ASP A 310 -45.16 -13.56 -11.82
C ASP A 310 -44.06 -12.86 -12.61
N ALA A 311 -42.80 -13.09 -12.24
CA ALA A 311 -41.62 -12.42 -12.80
C ALA A 311 -40.57 -13.41 -13.32
N GLN A 312 -39.89 -13.05 -14.41
CA GLN A 312 -38.83 -13.85 -15.02
C GLN A 312 -37.65 -12.96 -15.47
N PRO A 313 -36.43 -13.20 -14.95
CA PRO A 313 -35.19 -12.71 -15.55
C PRO A 313 -34.87 -13.48 -16.85
N ILE A 314 -34.28 -12.83 -17.86
CA ILE A 314 -33.89 -13.52 -19.11
C ILE A 314 -33.01 -14.74 -18.79
N GLY A 315 -33.39 -15.91 -19.30
CA GLY A 315 -32.67 -17.17 -19.09
C GLY A 315 -32.79 -17.78 -17.69
N SER A 316 -33.75 -17.33 -16.87
CA SER A 316 -33.97 -17.82 -15.50
C SER A 316 -35.39 -18.37 -15.29
N ALA A 317 -35.58 -19.07 -14.18
CA ALA A 317 -36.89 -19.63 -13.80
C ALA A 317 -37.87 -18.50 -13.40
N LEU A 318 -39.16 -18.77 -13.64
CA LEU A 318 -40.27 -17.91 -13.20
C LEU A 318 -40.41 -17.97 -11.68
N PHE A 319 -40.62 -16.81 -11.03
CA PHE A 319 -40.87 -16.71 -9.60
C PHE A 319 -41.99 -15.72 -9.26
N ARG A 320 -42.72 -15.99 -8.18
CA ARG A 320 -43.72 -15.07 -7.64
C ARG A 320 -43.05 -13.88 -6.95
N ALA A 321 -43.39 -12.70 -7.42
CA ALA A 321 -42.86 -11.43 -6.98
C ALA A 321 -43.96 -10.51 -6.41
N ARG A 322 -43.56 -9.63 -5.52
CA ARG A 322 -44.31 -8.50 -4.99
C ARG A 322 -43.58 -7.23 -5.38
N ILE A 323 -44.09 -6.50 -6.37
CA ILE A 323 -43.41 -5.40 -7.05
C ILE A 323 -43.94 -4.06 -6.56
N SER A 324 -43.09 -3.27 -5.90
CA SER A 324 -43.38 -1.91 -5.45
C SER A 324 -43.00 -0.88 -6.52
N LEU A 325 -44.00 -0.20 -7.06
CA LEU A 325 -43.90 0.87 -8.06
C LEU A 325 -44.35 2.21 -7.47
N PRO A 326 -43.86 3.37 -7.95
CA PRO A 326 -44.37 4.68 -7.52
C PRO A 326 -45.88 4.80 -7.77
N ALA A 327 -46.65 5.41 -6.86
CA ALA A 327 -48.10 5.62 -7.07
C ALA A 327 -48.40 6.57 -8.24
N SER A 328 -47.41 7.37 -8.67
CA SER A 328 -47.43 8.21 -9.87
C SER A 328 -47.20 7.44 -11.18
N ALA A 329 -46.79 6.17 -11.13
CA ALA A 329 -46.68 5.33 -12.31
C ALA A 329 -48.07 4.83 -12.74
N VAL A 330 -48.26 4.66 -14.06
CA VAL A 330 -49.46 4.02 -14.61
C VAL A 330 -49.60 2.61 -14.02
N ALA A 331 -50.82 2.15 -13.75
CA ALA A 331 -51.01 0.79 -13.25
C ALA A 331 -50.68 -0.24 -14.35
N PRO A 332 -49.89 -1.30 -14.07
CA PRO A 332 -49.66 -2.39 -15.02
C PRO A 332 -50.92 -3.24 -15.17
N GLU A 333 -51.34 -3.46 -16.41
CA GLU A 333 -52.48 -4.31 -16.76
C GLU A 333 -52.14 -5.81 -16.62
N PRO A 334 -52.99 -6.63 -15.96
CA PRO A 334 -52.67 -8.05 -15.71
C PRO A 334 -52.38 -8.87 -16.98
N HIS A 335 -53.01 -8.50 -18.10
CA HIS A 335 -52.93 -9.20 -19.39
C HIS A 335 -51.72 -8.77 -20.26
N HIS A 336 -50.85 -7.90 -19.77
CA HIS A 336 -49.65 -7.44 -20.47
C HIS A 336 -48.35 -7.94 -19.84
N VAL A 337 -47.29 -7.99 -20.65
CA VAL A 337 -45.91 -8.25 -20.22
C VAL A 337 -45.17 -6.93 -20.15
N TYR A 338 -44.51 -6.68 -19.02
CA TYR A 338 -43.78 -5.45 -18.73
C TYR A 338 -42.35 -5.76 -18.32
N ALA A 339 -41.38 -5.00 -18.83
CA ALA A 339 -39.99 -5.08 -18.40
C ALA A 339 -39.68 -3.98 -17.37
N LEU A 340 -38.93 -4.31 -16.33
CA LEU A 340 -38.46 -3.35 -15.32
C LEU A 340 -37.26 -2.57 -15.89
N THR A 341 -37.45 -1.29 -16.22
CA THR A 341 -36.49 -0.48 -16.98
C THR A 341 -35.68 0.48 -16.13
N GLU A 342 -36.10 0.79 -14.90
CA GLU A 342 -35.38 1.69 -13.99
C GLU A 342 -35.19 1.07 -12.60
N ARG A 343 -33.99 1.26 -12.02
CA ARG A 343 -33.54 0.85 -10.67
C ARG A 343 -34.41 -0.25 -10.02
N ALA A 344 -34.29 -1.47 -10.55
CA ALA A 344 -34.93 -2.65 -9.98
C ALA A 344 -34.05 -3.26 -8.88
N ALA A 345 -34.53 -3.25 -7.64
CA ALA A 345 -33.84 -3.80 -6.46
C ALA A 345 -34.68 -4.89 -5.80
N VAL A 346 -34.03 -5.93 -5.30
CA VAL A 346 -34.68 -6.94 -4.43
C VAL A 346 -34.68 -6.40 -3.01
N LEU A 347 -35.85 -6.17 -2.44
CA LEU A 347 -36.01 -5.76 -1.04
C LEU A 347 -35.93 -6.95 -0.08
N SER A 348 -36.45 -8.12 -0.48
CA SER A 348 -36.53 -9.31 0.38
C SER A 348 -36.66 -10.59 -0.45
N GLY A 349 -36.07 -11.68 0.05
CA GLY A 349 -36.34 -13.03 -0.43
C GLY A 349 -37.55 -13.68 0.26
N PRO A 350 -38.03 -14.83 -0.25
CA PRO A 350 -39.14 -15.59 0.31
C PRO A 350 -38.87 -16.02 1.76
N GLN A 351 -39.71 -15.56 2.70
CA GLN A 351 -39.64 -15.97 4.11
C GLN A 351 -40.37 -17.31 4.34
N GLY A 352 -39.66 -18.40 4.09
CA GLY A 352 -40.13 -19.77 4.31
C GLY A 352 -40.29 -20.59 3.03
N THR A 353 -40.39 -21.91 3.17
CA THR A 353 -40.41 -22.89 2.06
C THR A 353 -41.81 -23.17 1.48
N GLY A 354 -42.85 -22.48 1.95
CA GLY A 354 -44.23 -22.68 1.48
C GLY A 354 -44.53 -21.98 0.14
N SER A 355 -45.48 -22.53 -0.63
CA SER A 355 -45.92 -22.03 -1.95
C SER A 355 -46.48 -20.58 -1.95
N ALA A 356 -46.78 -20.03 -0.76
CA ALA A 356 -47.22 -18.64 -0.58
C ALA A 356 -46.06 -17.63 -0.43
N SER A 357 -44.82 -18.11 -0.30
CA SER A 357 -43.62 -17.30 -0.05
C SER A 357 -43.17 -16.59 -1.34
N ARG A 358 -43.08 -15.25 -1.29
CA ARG A 358 -42.82 -14.40 -2.48
C ARG A 358 -41.55 -13.59 -2.33
N TRP A 359 -40.91 -13.28 -3.45
CA TRP A 359 -39.84 -12.29 -3.51
C TRP A 359 -40.42 -10.88 -3.47
N THR A 360 -39.77 -9.92 -2.81
CA THR A 360 -40.19 -8.51 -2.83
C THR A 360 -39.22 -7.70 -3.68
N LEU A 361 -39.73 -7.04 -4.71
CA LEU A 361 -39.00 -6.19 -5.65
C LEU A 361 -39.45 -4.73 -5.50
N ARG A 362 -38.53 -3.79 -5.69
CA ARG A 362 -38.81 -2.36 -5.90
C ARG A 362 -38.30 -1.99 -7.27
N ALA A 363 -39.08 -1.25 -8.05
CA ALA A 363 -38.62 -0.65 -9.30
C ALA A 363 -39.16 0.77 -9.42
N GLU A 364 -38.41 1.65 -10.09
CA GLU A 364 -38.82 3.06 -10.26
C GLU A 364 -39.59 3.29 -11.58
N GLY A 365 -39.44 2.40 -12.56
CA GLY A 365 -40.07 2.51 -13.86
C GLY A 365 -40.11 1.17 -14.61
N PHE A 366 -41.10 1.03 -15.49
CA PHE A 366 -41.34 -0.16 -16.29
C PHE A 366 -41.88 0.22 -17.69
N VAL A 367 -41.67 -0.64 -18.69
CA VAL A 367 -42.14 -0.43 -20.07
C VAL A 367 -42.85 -1.68 -20.59
N ARG A 368 -43.97 -1.49 -21.30
CA ARG A 368 -44.73 -2.56 -21.96
C ARG A 368 -43.89 -3.21 -23.06
N VAL A 369 -43.71 -4.52 -23.00
CA VAL A 369 -42.97 -5.28 -24.01
C VAL A 369 -43.94 -5.69 -25.13
N PRO A 370 -43.67 -5.35 -26.40
CA PRO A 370 -44.48 -5.85 -27.53
C PRO A 370 -44.40 -7.37 -27.63
N ALA A 371 -45.48 -8.04 -28.02
CA ALA A 371 -45.57 -9.51 -28.05
C ALA A 371 -44.39 -10.20 -28.80
N LYS A 372 -43.88 -9.59 -29.88
CA LYS A 372 -42.70 -10.10 -30.61
C LYS A 372 -41.39 -10.12 -29.79
N LYS A 373 -41.22 -9.19 -28.83
CA LYS A 373 -40.07 -9.18 -27.90
C LYS A 373 -40.34 -9.96 -26.61
N ALA A 374 -41.60 -10.14 -26.23
CA ALA A 374 -41.96 -10.96 -25.05
C ALA A 374 -41.50 -12.42 -25.19
N ALA A 375 -41.26 -12.90 -26.43
CA ALA A 375 -40.66 -14.20 -26.72
C ALA A 375 -39.26 -14.42 -26.09
N GLU A 376 -38.52 -13.37 -25.71
CA GLU A 376 -37.26 -13.48 -24.95
C GLU A 376 -37.47 -14.01 -23.50
N TRP A 377 -38.73 -14.10 -23.04
CA TRP A 377 -39.14 -14.59 -21.72
C TRP A 377 -40.13 -15.75 -21.84
N GLU A 378 -39.66 -16.87 -22.37
CA GLU A 378 -40.43 -18.05 -22.78
C GLU A 378 -41.36 -18.66 -21.71
N LEU A 379 -41.19 -18.34 -20.42
CA LEU A 379 -41.98 -18.90 -19.32
C LEU A 379 -43.10 -17.95 -18.83
N LEU A 380 -43.11 -16.67 -19.23
CA LEU A 380 -44.17 -15.72 -18.86
C LEU A 380 -45.40 -15.89 -19.77
N LYS A 381 -46.48 -16.45 -19.22
CA LYS A 381 -47.78 -16.56 -19.89
C LYS A 381 -48.76 -15.56 -19.26
N PRO A 382 -49.22 -14.51 -19.97
CA PRO A 382 -50.24 -13.61 -19.43
C PRO A 382 -51.54 -14.38 -19.18
N PRO A 383 -52.24 -14.14 -18.05
CA PRO A 383 -53.51 -14.81 -17.77
C PRO A 383 -54.55 -14.52 -18.85
N GLY A 384 -55.21 -15.57 -19.36
CA GLY A 384 -56.27 -15.44 -20.37
C GLY A 384 -57.47 -14.64 -19.83
N ALA A 385 -57.96 -13.69 -20.61
CA ALA A 385 -59.05 -12.82 -20.21
C ALA A 385 -60.38 -13.59 -20.07
N VAL A 386 -61.02 -13.51 -18.90
CA VAL A 386 -62.38 -14.02 -18.67
C VAL A 386 -63.21 -12.99 -17.88
N ALA A 387 -64.21 -12.46 -18.56
CA ALA A 387 -65.49 -11.88 -18.11
C ALA A 387 -65.61 -11.17 -16.74
N THR A 388 -65.78 -9.85 -16.84
CA THR A 388 -66.84 -9.02 -16.20
C THR A 388 -67.85 -9.67 -15.24
N GLN A 389 -67.89 -9.12 -14.01
CA GLN A 389 -69.05 -8.56 -13.26
C GLN A 389 -68.53 -8.26 -11.83
N GLY A 390 -68.80 -7.16 -11.13
CA GLY A 390 -69.81 -6.11 -11.24
C GLY A 390 -70.27 -5.78 -9.80
N GLY A 391 -70.19 -4.53 -9.37
CA GLY A 391 -70.86 -4.08 -8.14
C GLY A 391 -70.15 -2.95 -7.39
N SER A 392 -70.73 -1.74 -7.44
CA SER A 392 -70.38 -0.59 -6.60
C SER A 392 -71.34 -0.50 -5.41
N THR A 393 -70.90 0.00 -4.26
CA THR A 393 -71.62 1.03 -3.48
C THR A 393 -70.70 1.67 -2.43
N ALA A 394 -71.09 2.87 -1.97
CA ALA A 394 -70.36 3.72 -1.03
C ALA A 394 -71.23 4.08 0.19
N GLY A 395 -70.65 4.82 1.15
CA GLY A 395 -71.31 5.32 2.37
C GLY A 395 -71.10 4.40 3.60
N GLU A 396 -71.10 4.89 4.84
CA GLU A 396 -71.31 6.27 5.33
C GLU A 396 -70.65 6.45 6.71
N ALA A 397 -70.65 7.67 7.25
CA ALA A 397 -69.99 8.02 8.52
C ALA A 397 -70.86 7.72 9.76
N SER A 398 -70.26 7.71 10.97
CA SER A 398 -70.55 8.68 12.05
C SER A 398 -70.14 8.21 13.47
N ALA A 399 -69.99 9.21 14.35
CA ALA A 399 -70.13 9.21 15.82
C ALA A 399 -69.06 8.55 16.75
N ALA A 400 -68.53 9.40 17.64
CA ALA A 400 -67.92 9.01 18.92
C ALA A 400 -69.01 8.83 20.01
N PRO A 401 -68.64 8.49 21.26
CA PRO A 401 -68.52 9.58 22.25
C PRO A 401 -67.36 9.44 23.27
N GLN A 402 -67.27 10.45 24.14
CA GLN A 402 -66.14 10.78 25.03
C GLN A 402 -66.27 10.15 26.44
N ARG A 403 -65.14 10.00 27.17
CA ARG A 403 -65.03 10.51 28.56
C ARG A 403 -63.58 10.65 29.07
N LYS A 404 -63.37 11.73 29.84
CA LYS A 404 -62.22 12.12 30.70
C LYS A 404 -62.81 12.27 32.14
N PRO A 405 -62.08 12.62 33.25
CA PRO A 405 -60.63 12.78 33.45
C PRO A 405 -60.05 12.29 34.81
N ALA A 406 -58.70 12.12 34.87
CA ALA A 406 -57.77 12.51 35.98
C ALA A 406 -57.98 11.93 37.42
N PRO A 407 -57.06 12.14 38.40
CA PRO A 407 -55.77 12.85 38.40
C PRO A 407 -54.53 12.06 38.92
N ALA A 408 -53.37 12.72 38.94
CA ALA A 408 -52.13 12.29 39.61
C ALA A 408 -52.10 12.69 41.11
N PRO A 409 -51.07 12.29 41.88
CA PRO A 409 -49.99 13.26 42.14
C PRO A 409 -48.55 12.68 42.27
N GLU A 410 -47.55 13.52 41.95
CA GLU A 410 -46.18 13.53 42.52
C GLU A 410 -46.16 14.58 43.69
N PRO A 411 -45.04 14.96 44.36
CA PRO A 411 -43.62 14.52 44.31
C PRO A 411 -42.98 14.29 45.71
N THR A 412 -41.65 14.06 45.78
CA THR A 412 -40.61 14.85 46.54
C THR A 412 -39.26 14.09 46.59
N VAL A 413 -38.15 14.62 46.07
CA VAL A 413 -37.09 15.47 46.69
C VAL A 413 -36.21 14.74 47.74
N ASP A 414 -34.89 14.55 47.46
CA ASP A 414 -33.78 15.24 48.17
C ASP A 414 -32.33 14.84 47.78
N GLY A 415 -31.42 15.84 47.78
CA GLY A 415 -30.15 15.79 48.53
C GLY A 415 -28.85 15.12 47.98
N PRO A 416 -27.71 15.86 47.83
CA PRO A 416 -26.42 15.33 47.38
C PRO A 416 -25.28 15.41 48.46
N PRO A 417 -24.03 15.88 48.19
CA PRO A 417 -22.84 15.06 47.92
C PRO A 417 -21.67 15.24 48.92
N ALA A 418 -20.54 14.54 48.72
CA ALA A 418 -19.26 14.91 49.33
C ALA A 418 -18.06 14.57 48.43
N ALA A 419 -17.06 15.46 48.42
CA ALA A 419 -15.77 15.30 47.75
C ALA A 419 -14.62 15.28 48.77
N SER A 420 -13.42 14.90 48.35
CA SER A 420 -12.18 15.36 49.02
C SER A 420 -10.99 15.33 48.06
N ASP A 421 -10.35 16.48 47.91
CA ASP A 421 -8.99 16.60 47.35
C ASP A 421 -7.95 16.09 48.34
N ALA A 422 -6.84 15.53 47.83
CA ALA A 422 -5.55 15.55 48.52
C ALA A 422 -4.39 15.30 47.53
N ALA A 423 -3.44 16.23 47.47
CA ALA A 423 -2.16 16.08 46.79
C ALA A 423 -1.08 16.92 47.52
N PRO A 424 0.22 16.68 47.31
CA PRO A 424 0.89 15.43 47.73
C PRO A 424 2.12 15.70 48.62
N ALA A 425 2.48 14.73 49.47
CA ALA A 425 3.76 14.72 50.17
C ALA A 425 4.88 14.12 49.29
N ALA A 426 6.13 14.55 49.51
CA ALA A 426 7.28 14.10 48.73
C ALA A 426 7.52 12.57 48.87
N PRO A 427 7.91 11.86 47.79
CA PRO A 427 7.96 10.41 47.79
C PRO A 427 9.18 9.87 48.53
N ALA A 428 8.95 8.96 49.47
CA ALA A 428 9.99 8.04 49.93
C ALA A 428 10.45 7.16 48.76
N ALA A 429 11.77 6.99 48.58
CA ALA A 429 12.34 6.18 47.51
C ALA A 429 11.73 4.77 47.49
N SER A 430 11.32 4.30 46.31
CA SER A 430 10.51 3.09 46.19
C SER A 430 11.29 1.83 46.61
N PRO A 431 10.61 0.73 46.96
CA PRO A 431 11.27 -0.54 47.25
C PRO A 431 12.17 -1.03 46.10
N ASP A 432 11.79 -0.73 44.86
CA ASP A 432 12.56 -1.07 43.67
C ASP A 432 13.82 -0.19 43.52
N ASP A 433 13.76 1.11 43.83
CA ASP A 433 14.94 2.00 43.80
C ASP A 433 16.02 1.53 44.79
N ARG A 434 15.60 1.10 45.98
CA ARG A 434 16.50 0.51 46.99
C ARG A 434 17.12 -0.78 46.47
N LEU A 435 16.32 -1.67 45.88
CA LEU A 435 16.80 -2.94 45.32
C LEU A 435 17.77 -2.71 44.14
N ILE A 436 17.50 -1.76 43.24
CA ILE A 436 18.41 -1.37 42.14
C ILE A 436 19.77 -0.93 42.68
N ALA A 437 19.79 -0.11 43.74
CA ALA A 437 21.02 0.36 44.37
C ALA A 437 21.83 -0.78 45.03
N GLU A 438 21.17 -1.77 45.66
CA GLU A 438 21.83 -2.96 46.21
C GLU A 438 22.37 -3.87 45.10
N LEU A 439 21.59 -4.16 44.06
CA LEU A 439 22.00 -4.99 42.92
C LEU A 439 23.24 -4.40 42.23
N GLY A 440 23.26 -3.08 42.01
CA GLY A 440 24.42 -2.37 41.46
C GLY A 440 25.65 -2.47 42.36
N ARG A 441 25.50 -2.34 43.68
CA ARG A 441 26.60 -2.47 44.65
C ARG A 441 27.19 -3.89 44.68
N VAL A 442 26.36 -4.93 44.67
CA VAL A 442 26.85 -6.33 44.62
C VAL A 442 27.57 -6.61 43.31
N LEU A 443 27.03 -6.17 42.16
CA LEU A 443 27.69 -6.36 40.86
C LEU A 443 29.03 -5.61 40.76
N LEU A 444 29.13 -4.39 41.30
CA LEU A 444 30.40 -3.65 41.40
C LEU A 444 31.42 -4.36 42.30
N LYS A 445 30.98 -5.01 43.38
CA LYS A 445 31.85 -5.86 44.22
C LYS A 445 32.36 -7.08 43.44
N THR A 446 31.47 -7.81 42.76
CA THR A 446 31.81 -8.93 41.86
C THR A 446 32.81 -8.52 40.77
N ALA A 447 32.68 -7.31 40.21
CA ALA A 447 33.62 -6.77 39.22
C ALA A 447 35.05 -6.66 39.78
N ARG A 448 35.19 -6.12 41.01
CA ARG A 448 36.47 -5.94 41.74
C ARG A 448 37.10 -7.26 42.17
N GLU A 449 36.30 -8.24 42.52
CA GLU A 449 36.76 -9.59 42.87
C GLU A 449 37.20 -10.40 41.64
N GLY A 450 36.91 -9.92 40.41
CA GLY A 450 37.25 -10.64 39.18
C GLY A 450 36.39 -11.88 38.92
N THR A 451 35.25 -12.03 39.61
CA THR A 451 34.40 -13.23 39.62
C THR A 451 33.12 -13.06 38.80
N THR A 452 32.33 -14.13 38.65
CA THR A 452 30.97 -14.06 38.09
C THR A 452 29.94 -14.50 39.12
N ILE A 453 28.72 -13.97 39.02
CA ILE A 453 27.63 -14.24 39.98
C ILE A 453 26.41 -14.80 39.25
N THR A 454 25.68 -15.72 39.86
CA THR A 454 24.41 -16.20 39.30
C THR A 454 23.26 -15.32 39.77
N TRP A 455 22.17 -15.26 39.00
CA TRP A 455 21.00 -14.45 39.37
C TRP A 455 20.43 -14.80 40.76
N HIS A 456 20.40 -16.09 41.10
CA HIS A 456 19.95 -16.58 42.41
C HIS A 456 20.87 -16.12 43.55
N GLU A 457 22.18 -16.12 43.33
CA GLU A 457 23.16 -15.65 44.31
C GLU A 457 23.07 -14.12 44.50
N LEU A 458 22.91 -13.37 43.40
CA LEU A 458 22.74 -11.93 43.43
C LEU A 458 21.52 -11.52 44.28
N LEU A 459 20.36 -12.15 44.07
CA LEU A 459 19.16 -11.89 44.89
C LEU A 459 19.33 -12.33 46.35
N LYS A 460 20.01 -13.46 46.59
CA LYS A 460 20.31 -13.92 47.96
C LYS A 460 21.16 -12.91 48.73
N GLN A 461 22.15 -12.28 48.07
CA GLN A 461 22.99 -11.24 48.67
C GLN A 461 22.26 -9.91 48.88
N THR A 462 21.18 -9.63 48.13
CA THR A 462 20.27 -8.50 48.40
C THR A 462 19.08 -8.85 49.29
N GLY A 463 19.11 -10.00 50.00
CA GLY A 463 18.05 -10.42 50.92
C GLY A 463 16.68 -10.71 50.28
N THR A 464 16.62 -10.86 48.95
CA THR A 464 15.39 -11.01 48.17
C THR A 464 15.21 -12.47 47.76
N ARG A 465 13.99 -13.05 47.87
CA ARG A 465 13.76 -14.44 47.44
C ARG A 465 13.59 -14.49 45.92
N PRO A 466 14.17 -15.47 45.20
CA PRO A 466 14.06 -15.58 43.74
C PRO A 466 12.61 -15.64 43.22
N GLN A 467 11.69 -16.25 43.99
CA GLN A 467 10.26 -16.32 43.65
C GLN A 467 9.55 -14.96 43.63
N ASP A 468 10.08 -13.95 44.32
CA ASP A 468 9.45 -12.62 44.46
C ASP A 468 9.79 -11.68 43.28
N VAL A 469 10.65 -12.13 42.36
CA VAL A 469 11.09 -11.36 41.19
C VAL A 469 10.75 -12.11 39.89
N SER A 470 9.64 -11.70 39.25
CA SER A 470 9.24 -12.26 37.96
C SER A 470 10.29 -11.97 36.87
N PRO A 471 10.35 -12.77 35.78
CA PRO A 471 11.30 -12.53 34.68
C PRO A 471 11.19 -11.15 34.03
N VAL A 472 9.98 -10.57 34.02
CA VAL A 472 9.75 -9.19 33.54
C VAL A 472 10.36 -8.17 34.51
N ARG A 473 10.12 -8.34 35.82
CA ARG A 473 10.70 -7.49 36.88
C ARG A 473 12.23 -7.59 36.90
N GLN A 474 12.80 -8.78 36.69
CA GLN A 474 14.24 -9.01 36.52
C GLN A 474 14.85 -8.15 35.41
N VAL A 475 14.25 -8.14 34.22
CA VAL A 475 14.73 -7.31 33.09
C VAL A 475 14.64 -5.83 33.42
N HIS A 476 13.55 -5.38 34.05
CA HIS A 476 13.37 -3.98 34.46
C HIS A 476 14.45 -3.54 35.47
N LEU A 477 14.69 -4.32 36.53
CA LEU A 477 15.70 -4.03 37.55
C LEU A 477 17.11 -3.95 36.95
N LEU A 478 17.50 -4.93 36.11
CA LEU A 478 18.83 -4.93 35.48
C LEU A 478 19.00 -3.82 34.44
N THR A 479 17.94 -3.45 33.72
CA THR A 479 17.94 -2.27 32.83
C THR A 479 18.18 -0.99 33.63
N ALA A 480 17.54 -0.84 34.80
CA ALA A 480 17.74 0.32 35.66
C ALA A 480 19.16 0.38 36.26
N VAL A 481 19.74 -0.75 36.66
CA VAL A 481 21.15 -0.85 37.09
C VAL A 481 22.12 -0.42 35.98
N ASP A 482 21.86 -0.84 34.74
CA ASP A 482 22.75 -0.58 33.61
C ASP A 482 22.51 0.77 32.90
N ALA A 483 21.36 1.43 33.09
CA ALA A 483 21.04 2.68 32.41
C ALA A 483 22.06 3.81 32.65
N PRO A 484 22.62 4.02 33.86
CA PRO A 484 23.71 4.97 34.08
C PRO A 484 24.99 4.58 33.33
N HIS A 485 25.32 3.28 33.30
CA HIS A 485 26.50 2.76 32.60
C HIS A 485 26.38 2.93 31.08
N ALA A 486 25.23 2.59 30.51
CA ALA A 486 24.93 2.77 29.09
C ALA A 486 25.02 4.26 28.67
N LYS A 487 24.43 5.18 29.45
CA LYS A 487 24.52 6.63 29.21
C LYS A 487 25.97 7.13 29.25
N ALA A 488 26.76 6.64 30.20
CA ALA A 488 28.18 6.99 30.34
C ALA A 488 29.12 6.20 29.41
N ARG A 489 28.60 5.39 28.47
CA ARG A 489 29.35 4.45 27.61
C ARG A 489 30.28 3.47 28.37
N LYS A 490 30.00 3.23 29.66
CA LYS A 490 30.75 2.28 30.49
C LYS A 490 30.29 0.84 30.21
N PRO A 491 31.16 -0.16 30.46
CA PRO A 491 30.77 -1.57 30.46
C PRO A 491 29.54 -1.84 31.36
N LEU A 492 28.69 -2.79 30.97
CA LEU A 492 27.39 -3.05 31.60
C LEU A 492 27.55 -4.07 32.72
N LEU A 493 27.09 -3.75 33.93
CA LEU A 493 27.22 -4.58 35.13
C LEU A 493 26.46 -5.90 35.01
N SER A 494 25.33 -5.95 34.31
CA SER A 494 24.60 -7.20 34.08
C SER A 494 25.39 -8.26 33.28
N SER A 495 26.49 -7.88 32.62
CA SER A 495 27.38 -8.83 31.94
C SER A 495 28.18 -9.74 32.88
N LEU A 496 28.22 -9.44 34.18
CA LEU A 496 28.82 -10.30 35.21
C LEU A 496 27.90 -11.46 35.63
N ILE A 497 26.62 -11.44 35.20
CA ILE A 497 25.64 -12.45 35.58
C ILE A 497 25.72 -13.64 34.62
N THR A 498 25.83 -14.84 35.19
CA THR A 498 26.00 -16.12 34.49
C THR A 498 24.96 -17.16 34.94
N PHE A 499 24.89 -18.29 34.23
CA PHE A 499 24.14 -19.48 34.68
C PHE A 499 24.86 -20.23 35.82
N SER A 500 26.20 -20.28 35.79
CA SER A 500 27.05 -20.89 36.81
C SER A 500 28.23 -19.97 37.14
N ARG A 501 28.75 -20.02 38.39
CA ARG A 501 29.96 -19.28 38.78
C ARG A 501 31.21 -19.75 38.02
N GLN A 502 31.18 -20.95 37.45
CA GLN A 502 32.28 -21.59 36.72
C GLN A 502 32.22 -21.31 35.19
N ALA A 503 31.59 -20.22 34.78
CA ALA A 503 31.28 -19.93 33.38
C ALA A 503 32.53 -19.78 32.50
N GLN A 504 32.61 -20.56 31.43
CA GLN A 504 33.75 -20.59 30.50
C GLN A 504 33.78 -19.35 29.58
N PRO A 505 34.90 -19.10 28.85
CA PRO A 505 34.98 -18.00 27.89
C PRO A 505 33.94 -18.06 26.77
N ASN A 506 33.52 -19.27 26.38
CA ASN A 506 32.61 -19.56 25.28
C ASN A 506 31.12 -19.63 25.69
N ASP A 507 30.80 -19.34 26.94
CA ASP A 507 29.42 -19.50 27.45
C ASP A 507 28.42 -18.58 26.75
N VAL A 508 27.19 -19.07 26.65
CA VAL A 508 26.03 -18.35 26.11
C VAL A 508 25.52 -17.38 27.18
N PRO A 509 25.27 -16.10 26.85
CA PRO A 509 24.74 -15.13 27.81
C PRO A 509 23.35 -15.57 28.31
N PRO A 510 22.96 -15.21 29.55
CA PRO A 510 21.62 -15.46 30.04
C PRO A 510 20.53 -14.83 29.13
N PRO A 511 19.39 -15.49 28.89
CA PRO A 511 18.33 -15.03 27.98
C PRO A 511 17.76 -13.63 28.28
N PHE A 512 17.89 -13.15 29.52
CA PHE A 512 17.50 -11.80 29.90
C PHE A 512 18.50 -10.73 29.41
N PHE A 513 19.78 -11.06 29.20
CA PHE A 513 20.81 -10.05 28.86
C PHE A 513 20.50 -9.37 27.52
N ARG A 514 20.06 -10.14 26.53
CA ARG A 514 19.53 -9.59 25.26
C ARG A 514 18.34 -8.65 25.50
N GLN A 515 17.45 -8.98 26.44
CA GLN A 515 16.27 -8.17 26.74
C GLN A 515 16.65 -6.87 27.46
N VAL A 516 17.66 -6.91 28.32
CA VAL A 516 18.27 -5.72 28.96
C VAL A 516 18.92 -4.81 27.90
N LEU A 517 19.69 -5.35 26.94
CA LEU A 517 20.22 -4.55 25.83
C LEU A 517 19.09 -3.84 25.06
N LEU A 518 18.03 -4.57 24.69
CA LEU A 518 16.87 -3.99 23.98
C LEU A 518 16.17 -2.89 24.81
N ALA A 519 16.01 -3.08 26.12
CA ALA A 519 15.40 -2.10 27.02
C ALA A 519 16.30 -0.87 27.25
N LEU A 520 17.62 -1.02 27.17
CA LEU A 520 18.61 0.07 27.16
C LEU A 520 18.68 0.83 25.81
N GLY A 521 17.82 0.50 24.85
CA GLY A 521 17.75 1.18 23.55
C GLY A 521 18.70 0.63 22.48
N TRP A 522 19.33 -0.53 22.70
CA TRP A 522 20.10 -1.19 21.64
C TRP A 522 19.18 -1.67 20.51
N PRO A 523 19.65 -1.77 19.26
CA PRO A 523 18.78 -2.05 18.13
C PRO A 523 18.10 -3.42 18.22
N HIS A 524 16.83 -3.50 17.79
CA HIS A 524 16.03 -4.73 17.83
C HIS A 524 16.61 -5.90 17.02
N TRP A 525 17.46 -5.60 16.03
CA TRP A 525 18.22 -6.57 15.24
C TRP A 525 19.46 -7.12 15.97
N THR A 526 19.73 -6.73 17.22
CA THR A 526 20.70 -7.42 18.08
C THR A 526 20.21 -8.85 18.28
N ASP A 527 20.80 -9.80 17.56
CA ASP A 527 20.50 -11.23 17.65
C ASP A 527 21.21 -11.88 18.85
N ALA A 528 21.09 -13.20 19.00
CA ALA A 528 21.68 -13.92 20.11
C ALA A 528 23.22 -13.98 20.04
N ALA A 529 23.81 -14.00 18.84
CA ALA A 529 25.25 -14.03 18.64
C ALA A 529 25.87 -12.69 19.03
N ARG A 530 25.34 -11.59 18.48
CA ARG A 530 25.77 -10.23 18.79
C ARG A 530 25.56 -9.87 20.27
N ALA A 531 24.48 -10.36 20.89
CA ALA A 531 24.29 -10.22 22.34
C ALA A 531 25.37 -10.96 23.15
N ALA A 532 25.85 -12.12 22.67
CA ALA A 532 26.93 -12.88 23.31
C ALA A 532 28.30 -12.19 23.16
N ASP A 533 28.58 -11.56 22.01
CA ASP A 533 29.79 -10.77 21.81
C ASP A 533 29.84 -9.53 22.69
N ILE A 534 28.72 -8.77 22.75
CA ILE A 534 28.57 -7.62 23.65
C ILE A 534 28.75 -8.06 25.11
N TRP A 535 28.14 -9.18 25.51
CA TRP A 535 28.26 -9.75 26.85
C TRP A 535 29.72 -10.07 27.22
N ARG A 536 30.43 -10.81 26.35
CA ARG A 536 31.85 -11.16 26.56
C ARG A 536 32.74 -9.91 26.63
N GLY A 537 32.58 -8.98 25.70
CA GLY A 537 33.40 -7.76 25.64
C GLY A 537 33.19 -6.85 26.85
N HIS A 538 31.95 -6.69 27.31
CA HIS A 538 31.65 -5.87 28.49
C HIS A 538 32.17 -6.54 29.77
N ARG A 539 32.02 -7.86 29.92
CA ARG A 539 32.58 -8.66 31.04
C ARG A 539 34.10 -8.52 31.13
N GLN A 540 34.82 -8.69 30.02
CA GLN A 540 36.28 -8.54 30.00
C GLN A 540 36.73 -7.12 30.35
N ARG A 541 36.04 -6.08 29.86
CA ARG A 541 36.38 -4.68 30.20
C ARG A 541 36.10 -4.35 31.67
N LEU A 542 35.03 -4.88 32.28
CA LEU A 542 34.79 -4.74 33.72
C LEU A 542 35.90 -5.36 34.57
N HIS A 543 36.30 -6.59 34.26
CA HIS A 543 37.38 -7.25 34.99
C HIS A 543 38.70 -6.51 34.82
N ARG A 544 39.05 -6.03 33.62
CA ARG A 544 40.26 -5.21 33.41
C ARG A 544 40.20 -3.88 34.19
N ALA A 545 39.08 -3.16 34.15
CA ALA A 545 38.92 -1.87 34.82
C ALA A 545 38.93 -1.94 36.36
N HIS A 546 38.76 -3.12 36.94
CA HIS A 546 38.73 -3.33 38.39
C HIS A 546 39.74 -4.35 38.91
N ARG A 547 40.64 -4.86 38.05
CA ARG A 547 41.78 -5.69 38.47
C ARG A 547 42.86 -4.78 39.06
N ALA A 548 43.19 -4.96 40.34
CA ALA A 548 44.37 -4.33 40.90
C ALA A 548 45.62 -4.83 40.17
N LEU A 549 46.42 -3.92 39.61
CA LEU A 549 47.79 -4.24 39.23
C LEU A 549 48.62 -4.40 40.51
N PRO A 550 49.54 -5.38 40.59
CA PRO A 550 50.67 -5.32 41.51
C PRO A 550 51.49 -4.05 41.22
N ALA A 551 52.14 -3.50 42.25
CA ALA A 551 52.90 -2.26 42.13
C ALA A 551 53.97 -2.33 41.01
N PRO A 552 54.18 -1.25 40.23
CA PRO A 552 55.11 -1.26 39.11
C PRO A 552 56.56 -1.31 39.61
N HIS A 553 57.31 -2.32 39.17
CA HIS A 553 58.77 -2.25 39.21
C HIS A 553 59.25 -1.23 38.17
N ALA A 554 60.20 -0.38 38.57
CA ALA A 554 60.63 0.78 37.80
C ALA A 554 61.41 0.43 36.52
N ALA A 555 61.09 1.15 35.45
CA ALA A 555 61.90 1.35 34.25
C ALA A 555 61.56 2.75 33.67
N PRO A 556 62.47 3.41 32.93
CA PRO A 556 62.61 4.87 32.99
C PRO A 556 61.69 5.67 32.06
N GLU A 557 61.68 6.97 32.28
CA GLU A 557 60.95 7.98 31.53
C GLU A 557 61.37 8.02 30.04
N GLY A 558 60.39 7.80 29.16
CA GLY A 558 60.43 8.13 27.74
C GLY A 558 59.19 8.96 27.39
N GLY A 559 59.33 9.92 26.47
CA GLY A 559 58.26 10.83 26.07
C GLY A 559 57.08 10.15 25.35
N PRO A 560 56.06 10.91 24.93
CA PRO A 560 54.84 10.36 24.33
C PRO A 560 55.09 9.82 22.91
N GLU A 561 55.49 8.55 22.81
CA GLU A 561 55.65 7.87 21.53
C GLU A 561 54.29 7.60 20.86
N SER A 562 54.01 8.39 19.82
CA SER A 562 53.41 7.97 18.54
C SER A 562 52.40 6.81 18.56
N SER A 563 51.12 7.13 18.40
CA SER A 563 50.04 6.18 18.02
C SER A 563 50.16 5.70 16.55
N GLY A 564 51.32 5.16 16.18
CA GLY A 564 51.62 4.65 14.85
C GLY A 564 51.29 3.16 14.70
N PRO A 565 51.13 2.66 13.46
CA PRO A 565 50.95 1.24 13.23
C PRO A 565 52.16 0.43 13.73
N PRO A 566 51.97 -0.81 14.23
CA PRO A 566 53.06 -1.62 14.75
C PRO A 566 54.14 -1.85 13.67
N GLU A 567 55.42 -1.72 14.01
CA GLU A 567 56.51 -1.88 13.06
C GLU A 567 56.65 -3.31 12.53
N ALA A 568 57.11 -3.45 11.28
CA ALA A 568 57.31 -4.74 10.63
C ALA A 568 58.58 -5.42 11.14
N ARG A 569 58.48 -6.67 11.60
CA ARG A 569 59.66 -7.40 12.10
C ARG A 569 60.50 -7.91 10.93
N ALA A 570 61.83 -7.83 11.04
CA ALA A 570 62.73 -8.36 10.04
C ALA A 570 62.46 -9.86 9.77
N GLY A 571 62.15 -10.21 8.52
CA GLY A 571 61.80 -11.58 8.12
C GLY A 571 60.34 -11.99 8.37
N GLU A 572 59.45 -11.08 8.77
CA GLU A 572 58.04 -11.39 9.01
C GLU A 572 57.30 -11.88 7.74
N ARG A 573 56.58 -13.00 7.84
CA ARG A 573 55.80 -13.55 6.73
C ARG A 573 54.62 -12.63 6.39
N PRO A 574 54.25 -12.41 5.12
CA PRO A 574 53.15 -11.52 4.74
C PRO A 574 51.81 -11.82 5.45
N GLN A 575 51.50 -13.09 5.69
CA GLN A 575 50.30 -13.52 6.42
C GLN A 575 50.35 -13.15 7.91
N ALA A 576 51.53 -13.23 8.54
CA ALA A 576 51.72 -12.83 9.94
C ALA A 576 51.57 -11.31 10.09
N ARG A 577 52.22 -10.55 9.19
CA ARG A 577 52.10 -9.10 9.11
C ARG A 577 50.64 -8.65 8.94
N LEU A 578 49.90 -9.27 8.01
CA LEU A 578 48.49 -8.97 7.80
C LEU A 578 47.63 -9.24 9.06
N LEU A 579 47.91 -10.33 9.78
CA LEU A 579 47.19 -10.65 11.03
C LEU A 579 47.58 -9.70 12.19
N ALA A 580 48.78 -9.14 12.20
CA ALA A 580 49.20 -8.11 13.14
C ALA A 580 48.47 -6.78 12.86
N LEU A 581 48.46 -6.31 11.61
CA LEU A 581 47.73 -5.10 11.22
C LEU A 581 46.23 -5.20 11.51
N LEU A 582 45.60 -6.35 11.18
CA LEU A 582 44.18 -6.56 11.50
C LEU A 582 43.90 -6.59 13.01
N ARG A 583 44.87 -6.99 13.84
CA ARG A 583 44.71 -6.98 15.30
C ARG A 583 44.77 -5.55 15.83
N HIS A 584 45.75 -4.76 15.39
CA HIS A 584 45.85 -3.34 15.73
C HIS A 584 44.60 -2.57 15.28
N LEU A 585 44.06 -2.86 14.08
CA LEU A 585 42.75 -2.31 13.66
C LEU A 585 41.62 -2.71 14.63
N ASP A 586 41.48 -3.98 14.99
CA ASP A 586 40.44 -4.43 15.93
C ASP A 586 40.61 -3.88 17.38
N GLU A 587 41.81 -3.45 17.75
CA GLU A 587 42.15 -2.93 19.08
C GLU A 587 42.06 -1.40 19.19
N GLU A 588 42.46 -0.67 18.14
CA GLU A 588 42.65 0.80 18.14
C GLU A 588 41.99 1.52 16.93
N GLY A 589 41.46 0.78 15.94
CA GLY A 589 41.03 1.34 14.65
C GLY A 589 39.84 2.31 14.68
N ASP A 590 39.05 2.32 15.76
CA ASP A 590 37.99 3.31 15.99
C ASP A 590 38.55 4.68 16.43
N ASP A 591 39.75 4.71 17.03
CA ASP A 591 40.43 5.90 17.54
C ASP A 591 41.54 6.41 16.58
N LEU A 592 41.92 5.63 15.56
CA LEU A 592 42.90 6.05 14.55
C LEU A 592 42.45 7.26 13.72
N SER A 593 43.41 8.10 13.34
CA SER A 593 43.18 9.20 12.40
C SER A 593 42.79 8.67 11.01
N PHE A 594 42.12 9.50 10.21
CA PHE A 594 41.78 9.16 8.82
C PHE A 594 43.00 8.77 7.97
N LEU A 595 44.15 9.41 8.22
CA LEU A 595 45.39 9.16 7.49
C LEU A 595 46.04 7.85 7.94
N ASP A 596 46.03 7.55 9.23
CA ASP A 596 46.65 6.33 9.77
C ASP A 596 45.79 5.10 9.44
N LEU A 597 44.47 5.22 9.55
CA LEU A 597 43.53 4.20 9.08
C LEU A 597 43.71 3.89 7.58
N TYR A 598 43.96 4.90 6.73
CA TYR A 598 44.31 4.68 5.32
C TYR A 598 45.65 3.95 5.18
N ARG A 599 46.71 4.39 5.88
CA ARG A 599 48.05 3.76 5.82
C ARG A 599 48.00 2.27 6.21
N VAL A 600 47.31 1.94 7.31
CA VAL A 600 47.17 0.56 7.79
C VAL A 600 46.39 -0.30 6.79
N LEU A 601 45.32 0.24 6.20
CA LEU A 601 44.51 -0.48 5.20
C LEU A 601 45.22 -0.65 3.85
N ASP A 602 45.98 0.34 3.40
CA ASP A 602 46.80 0.24 2.19
C ASP A 602 47.93 -0.80 2.35
N GLU A 603 48.64 -0.81 3.49
CA GLU A 603 49.61 -1.87 3.78
C GLU A 603 48.95 -3.27 3.79
N ALA A 604 47.80 -3.40 4.46
CA ALA A 604 47.04 -4.65 4.49
C ALA A 604 46.56 -5.09 3.09
N ASP A 605 46.14 -4.16 2.25
CA ASP A 605 45.74 -4.40 0.86
C ASP A 605 46.90 -4.85 -0.02
N ARG A 606 48.09 -4.24 0.11
CA ARG A 606 49.31 -4.68 -0.59
C ARG A 606 49.72 -6.08 -0.17
N LEU A 607 49.60 -6.41 1.12
CA LEU A 607 49.84 -7.77 1.63
C LEU A 607 48.82 -8.76 1.06
N VAL A 608 47.54 -8.39 0.99
CA VAL A 608 46.47 -9.19 0.33
C VAL A 608 46.81 -9.48 -1.13
N SER A 609 47.23 -8.48 -1.90
CA SER A 609 47.67 -8.67 -3.30
C SER A 609 48.88 -9.61 -3.42
N ARG A 610 49.82 -9.57 -2.46
CA ARG A 610 50.98 -10.47 -2.43
C ARG A 610 50.66 -11.90 -1.97
N ILE A 611 49.64 -12.09 -1.13
CA ILE A 611 49.20 -13.40 -0.63
C ILE A 611 48.27 -14.09 -1.65
N GLY A 612 47.44 -13.32 -2.35
CA GLY A 612 46.41 -13.81 -3.27
C GLY A 612 45.11 -14.21 -2.56
N GLU A 613 43.96 -13.82 -3.12
CA GLU A 613 42.65 -14.06 -2.50
C GLU A 613 42.34 -15.53 -2.13
N PRO A 614 42.72 -16.57 -2.91
CA PRO A 614 42.46 -17.95 -2.55
C PRO A 614 43.13 -18.40 -1.24
N PHE A 615 44.25 -17.77 -0.86
CA PHE A 615 45.08 -18.16 0.28
C PHE A 615 44.78 -17.37 1.56
N LEU A 616 43.76 -16.50 1.52
CA LEU A 616 43.33 -15.72 2.68
C LEU A 616 42.21 -16.43 3.48
N PRO A 617 42.37 -16.61 4.81
CA PRO A 617 41.30 -17.13 5.67
C PRO A 617 40.02 -16.28 5.58
N GLY A 618 38.85 -16.92 5.67
CA GLY A 618 37.56 -16.22 5.64
C GLY A 618 37.45 -15.11 6.69
N THR A 619 37.92 -15.37 7.90
CA THR A 619 37.98 -14.41 9.01
C THR A 619 38.85 -13.17 8.70
N ALA A 620 39.94 -13.33 7.94
CA ALA A 620 40.75 -12.19 7.50
C ALA A 620 40.02 -11.37 6.44
N LYS A 621 39.31 -12.02 5.50
CA LYS A 621 38.48 -11.33 4.48
C LYS A 621 37.35 -10.54 5.12
N GLU A 622 36.69 -11.09 6.13
CA GLU A 622 35.61 -10.43 6.88
C GLU A 622 36.11 -9.20 7.65
N ARG A 623 37.24 -9.32 8.38
CA ARG A 623 37.87 -8.20 9.10
C ARG A 623 38.33 -7.09 8.15
N LEU A 624 38.96 -7.42 7.02
CA LEU A 624 39.27 -6.45 5.97
C LEU A 624 38.03 -5.77 5.41
N HIS A 625 36.95 -6.52 5.15
CA HIS A 625 35.69 -5.96 4.66
C HIS A 625 35.06 -4.99 5.67
N HIS A 626 35.13 -5.31 6.97
CA HIS A 626 34.71 -4.44 8.06
C HIS A 626 35.50 -3.13 8.05
N TRP A 627 36.82 -3.18 8.15
CA TRP A 627 37.66 -1.97 8.26
C TRP A 627 37.67 -1.11 7.00
N ARG A 628 37.64 -1.70 5.79
CA ARG A 628 37.39 -0.95 4.54
C ARG A 628 36.03 -0.24 4.56
N THR A 629 35.01 -0.81 5.23
CA THR A 629 33.70 -0.17 5.38
C THR A 629 33.68 0.92 6.44
N VAL A 630 34.46 0.77 7.53
CA VAL A 630 34.73 1.84 8.50
C VAL A 630 35.42 3.00 7.80
N PHE A 631 36.52 2.78 7.09
CA PHE A 631 37.25 3.82 6.33
C PHE A 631 36.34 4.60 5.36
N ARG A 632 35.54 3.91 4.54
CA ARG A 632 34.56 4.56 3.64
C ARG A 632 33.47 5.36 4.36
N SER A 633 33.21 5.06 5.64
CA SER A 633 32.19 5.71 6.47
C SER A 633 32.78 6.73 7.45
N HIS A 634 34.10 6.76 7.60
CA HIS A 634 34.82 7.54 8.61
C HIS A 634 34.62 9.03 8.35
N ARG A 635 33.87 9.68 9.24
CA ARG A 635 33.72 11.14 9.33
C ARG A 635 34.55 11.58 10.52
N GLY A 636 35.49 12.49 10.31
CA GLY A 636 36.41 12.93 11.38
C GLY A 636 35.62 13.44 12.58
N ALA A 637 36.02 13.02 13.78
CA ALA A 637 35.48 13.57 15.01
C ALA A 637 36.04 14.99 15.21
N PRO A 638 35.23 15.98 15.59
CA PRO A 638 35.77 17.20 16.20
C PRO A 638 36.33 16.84 17.58
N PRO A 639 37.51 17.33 17.97
CA PRO A 639 38.05 17.10 19.32
C PRO A 639 37.14 17.76 20.36
N VAL A 640 36.98 17.08 21.50
CA VAL A 640 36.23 17.62 22.64
C VAL A 640 37.02 18.79 23.26
N HIS A 641 36.33 19.90 23.53
CA HIS A 641 36.93 21.21 23.80
C HIS A 641 38.00 21.25 24.90
N GLY A 642 39.06 22.01 24.63
CA GLY A 642 40.03 22.49 25.62
C GLY A 642 40.82 23.70 25.12
N ARG A 643 40.49 24.88 25.67
CA ARG A 643 41.11 26.22 25.47
C ARG A 643 40.83 26.99 24.17
N GLU A 644 40.66 28.28 24.37
CA GLU A 644 40.46 29.35 23.38
C GLU A 644 41.83 29.87 22.85
N ASN A 645 41.77 30.66 21.77
CA ASN A 645 42.85 31.46 21.16
C ASN A 645 44.01 30.71 20.48
N GLN A 646 43.88 30.44 19.17
CA GLN A 646 44.66 31.11 18.11
C GLN A 646 44.19 30.73 16.70
N GLU A 647 44.71 31.43 15.69
CA GLU A 647 44.14 31.53 14.33
C GLU A 647 44.35 30.30 13.41
N THR A 648 43.50 30.20 12.38
CA THR A 648 43.69 29.49 11.10
C THR A 648 44.63 28.26 11.09
N GLY A 649 44.12 27.06 11.38
CA GLY A 649 44.94 25.83 11.37
C GLY A 649 44.24 24.49 11.07
N PRO A 650 43.07 24.13 11.65
CA PRO A 650 42.59 22.75 11.59
C PRO A 650 42.03 22.30 10.23
N THR A 651 41.35 23.21 9.52
CA THR A 651 40.61 22.87 8.29
C THR A 651 41.56 22.63 7.12
N GLU A 652 42.55 23.51 6.93
CA GLU A 652 43.52 23.39 5.83
C GLU A 652 44.37 22.12 5.97
N ALA A 653 44.85 21.79 7.17
CA ALA A 653 45.59 20.54 7.40
C ALA A 653 44.77 19.28 7.08
N SER A 654 43.48 19.26 7.44
CA SER A 654 42.57 18.16 7.10
C SER A 654 42.31 18.05 5.60
N ASP A 655 42.13 19.18 4.91
CA ASP A 655 41.89 19.23 3.47
C ASP A 655 43.15 18.83 2.69
N THR A 656 44.34 19.25 3.12
CA THR A 656 45.64 18.82 2.59
C THR A 656 45.85 17.32 2.78
N ALA A 657 45.60 16.77 3.98
CA ALA A 657 45.72 15.33 4.22
C ALA A 657 44.74 14.51 3.36
N ALA A 658 43.50 14.98 3.18
CA ALA A 658 42.54 14.35 2.28
C ALA A 658 43.00 14.39 0.81
N ARG A 659 43.67 15.49 0.41
CA ARG A 659 44.24 15.65 -0.92
C ARG A 659 45.39 14.67 -1.18
N GLU A 660 46.35 14.57 -0.27
CA GLU A 660 47.46 13.62 -0.39
C GLU A 660 47.01 12.16 -0.44
N VAL A 661 45.98 11.80 0.33
CA VAL A 661 45.38 10.45 0.27
C VAL A 661 44.78 10.21 -1.12
N PHE A 662 44.03 11.18 -1.66
CA PHE A 662 43.46 11.07 -2.99
C PHE A 662 44.53 10.93 -4.10
N ASP A 663 45.61 11.72 -4.04
CA ASP A 663 46.68 11.66 -5.05
C ASP A 663 47.47 10.34 -4.96
N ARG A 664 47.76 9.81 -3.76
CA ARG A 664 48.32 8.45 -3.59
C ARG A 664 47.43 7.38 -4.22
N MET A 665 46.13 7.41 -3.96
CA MET A 665 45.19 6.48 -4.58
C MET A 665 45.13 6.64 -6.11
N ALA A 666 45.37 7.84 -6.63
CA ALA A 666 45.46 8.05 -8.07
C ALA A 666 46.72 7.42 -8.69
N ASP A 667 47.85 7.46 -7.99
CA ASP A 667 49.08 6.77 -8.41
C ASP A 667 48.93 5.25 -8.31
N GLU A 668 48.29 4.73 -7.26
CA GLU A 668 47.92 3.31 -7.18
C GLU A 668 47.03 2.86 -8.36
N PHE A 669 46.06 3.68 -8.75
CA PHE A 669 45.22 3.38 -9.92
C PHE A 669 46.03 3.40 -11.22
N ARG A 670 46.96 4.35 -11.39
CA ARG A 670 47.88 4.38 -12.54
C ARG A 670 48.78 3.15 -12.58
N ALA A 671 49.30 2.72 -11.43
CA ALA A 671 50.12 1.51 -11.31
C ALA A 671 49.32 0.24 -11.64
N ALA A 672 48.11 0.09 -11.10
CA ALA A 672 47.21 -1.03 -11.41
C ALA A 672 46.83 -1.05 -12.90
N ARG A 673 46.58 0.11 -13.51
CA ARG A 673 46.36 0.26 -14.96
C ARG A 673 47.60 -0.16 -15.77
N GLY A 674 48.80 0.22 -15.34
CA GLY A 674 50.06 -0.20 -15.99
C GLY A 674 50.33 -1.70 -15.89
N ALA A 675 49.93 -2.33 -14.78
CA ALA A 675 50.03 -3.77 -14.56
C ALA A 675 48.88 -4.59 -15.20
N GLY A 676 47.86 -3.94 -15.78
CA GLY A 676 46.67 -4.61 -16.31
C GLY A 676 45.72 -5.19 -15.25
N ASP A 677 45.92 -4.87 -13.96
CA ASP A 677 45.11 -5.39 -12.86
C ASP A 677 43.77 -4.64 -12.74
N LEU A 678 42.78 -5.12 -13.51
CA LEU A 678 41.41 -4.61 -13.50
C LEU A 678 40.74 -4.77 -12.12
N ALA A 679 41.13 -5.76 -11.31
CA ALA A 679 40.54 -5.98 -10.00
C ALA A 679 41.02 -4.93 -8.99
N ARG A 680 42.35 -4.71 -8.89
CA ARG A 680 42.93 -3.63 -8.07
C ARG A 680 42.44 -2.27 -8.54
N ALA A 681 42.43 -2.01 -9.84
CA ALA A 681 41.93 -0.73 -10.38
C ALA A 681 40.45 -0.48 -10.01
N LYS A 682 39.59 -1.51 -10.05
CA LYS A 682 38.20 -1.42 -9.60
C LYS A 682 38.08 -1.13 -8.09
N GLN A 683 38.92 -1.77 -7.27
CA GLN A 683 38.93 -1.56 -5.81
C GLN A 683 39.38 -0.14 -5.46
N VAL A 684 40.55 0.30 -5.95
CA VAL A 684 41.08 1.65 -5.71
C VAL A 684 40.08 2.72 -6.14
N ARG A 685 39.51 2.61 -7.36
CA ARG A 685 38.49 3.54 -7.87
C ARG A 685 37.16 3.51 -7.09
N SER A 686 36.85 2.42 -6.39
CA SER A 686 35.71 2.34 -5.47
C SER A 686 35.98 3.15 -4.20
N ASP A 687 37.16 3.01 -3.61
CA ASP A 687 37.51 3.65 -2.33
C ASP A 687 37.90 5.14 -2.51
N MET A 688 38.39 5.54 -3.69
CA MET A 688 38.55 6.97 -4.06
C MET A 688 37.21 7.75 -4.05
N GLY A 689 36.08 7.06 -4.29
CA GLY A 689 34.76 7.70 -4.38
C GLY A 689 34.34 8.43 -3.11
N PRO A 690 34.36 7.78 -1.93
CA PRO A 690 34.15 8.43 -0.64
C PRO A 690 35.13 9.56 -0.33
N VAL A 691 36.42 9.42 -0.61
CA VAL A 691 37.42 10.50 -0.37
C VAL A 691 37.08 11.74 -1.21
N TYR A 692 36.85 11.54 -2.51
CA TYR A 692 36.42 12.58 -3.45
C TYR A 692 35.13 13.30 -3.02
N ALA A 693 34.12 12.54 -2.58
CA ALA A 693 32.78 13.07 -2.31
C ALA A 693 32.61 13.66 -0.90
N LEU A 694 33.40 13.20 0.09
CA LEU A 694 33.20 13.52 1.51
C LEU A 694 34.37 14.24 2.17
N ARG A 695 35.58 14.20 1.58
CA ARG A 695 36.81 14.71 2.23
C ARG A 695 37.57 15.76 1.42
N LEU A 696 37.57 15.70 0.09
CA LEU A 696 38.19 16.77 -0.72
C LEU A 696 37.42 18.09 -0.59
N SER A 697 38.15 19.20 -0.51
CA SER A 697 37.63 20.56 -0.64
C SER A 697 36.88 20.75 -1.97
N PRO A 698 35.99 21.75 -2.11
CA PRO A 698 35.33 22.04 -3.39
C PRO A 698 36.32 22.28 -4.54
N ARG A 699 37.42 23.00 -4.25
CA ARG A 699 38.49 23.34 -5.20
C ARG A 699 39.26 22.10 -5.66
N ASP A 700 39.64 21.24 -4.72
CA ASP A 700 40.34 19.99 -5.05
C ASP A 700 39.47 19.02 -5.83
N ARG A 701 38.20 18.92 -5.46
CA ARG A 701 37.22 18.08 -6.15
C ARG A 701 37.06 18.50 -7.60
N GLU A 702 36.98 19.81 -7.88
CA GLU A 702 36.95 20.34 -9.24
C GLU A 702 38.20 19.95 -10.02
N ALA A 703 39.40 20.19 -9.45
CA ALA A 703 40.68 19.86 -10.07
C ALA A 703 40.84 18.37 -10.45
N VAL A 704 40.23 17.44 -9.70
CA VAL A 704 40.32 15.98 -9.97
C VAL A 704 39.07 15.37 -10.60
N THR A 705 38.05 16.17 -10.91
CA THR A 705 36.80 15.70 -11.55
C THR A 705 37.09 15.05 -12.92
N GLY A 706 38.04 15.58 -13.68
CA GLY A 706 38.51 14.99 -14.95
C GLY A 706 39.12 13.60 -14.74
N LEU A 707 40.11 13.50 -13.84
CA LEU A 707 40.80 12.26 -13.51
C LEU A 707 39.84 11.13 -13.09
N MET A 708 38.85 11.44 -12.24
CA MET A 708 37.82 10.48 -11.82
C MET A 708 36.91 10.00 -12.97
N ARG A 709 36.73 10.82 -14.01
CA ARG A 709 36.00 10.46 -15.23
C ARG A 709 36.82 9.50 -16.09
N ASP A 710 38.10 9.79 -16.26
CA ASP A 710 39.02 9.00 -17.09
C ASP A 710 39.26 7.60 -16.51
N PHE A 711 39.48 7.52 -15.19
CA PHE A 711 39.61 6.24 -14.48
C PHE A 711 38.35 5.38 -14.60
N LYS A 712 37.16 6.01 -14.48
CA LYS A 712 35.87 5.34 -14.67
C LYS A 712 35.68 4.87 -16.11
N GLN A 713 36.16 5.62 -17.10
CA GLN A 713 36.04 5.26 -18.50
C GLN A 713 36.95 4.07 -18.83
N TRP A 714 38.24 4.13 -18.45
CA TRP A 714 39.17 3.02 -18.63
C TRP A 714 38.66 1.71 -18.03
N VAL A 715 38.13 1.72 -16.79
CA VAL A 715 37.56 0.50 -16.17
C VAL A 715 36.42 -0.11 -17.01
N ARG A 716 35.61 0.70 -17.70
CA ARG A 716 34.52 0.22 -18.57
C ARG A 716 35.03 -0.37 -19.88
N ASP A 717 36.06 0.25 -20.45
CA ASP A 717 36.63 -0.18 -21.72
C ASP A 717 37.36 -1.54 -21.59
N GLN A 718 37.75 -1.92 -20.38
CA GLN A 718 38.33 -3.23 -20.04
C GLN A 718 37.29 -4.30 -19.65
N GLU A 719 35.97 -4.01 -19.64
CA GLU A 719 34.95 -5.02 -19.33
C GLU A 719 34.56 -5.86 -20.57
N PRO A 720 34.61 -7.21 -20.50
CA PRO A 720 34.32 -8.06 -21.65
C PRO A 720 32.84 -7.97 -22.06
N LYS A 721 32.60 -7.73 -23.35
CA LYS A 721 31.24 -7.71 -23.93
C LYS A 721 30.69 -9.14 -24.03
N PRO A 722 29.46 -9.43 -23.58
CA PRO A 722 28.92 -10.79 -23.58
C PRO A 722 28.61 -11.28 -25.00
N SER A 723 29.23 -12.39 -25.40
CA SER A 723 28.89 -13.10 -26.65
C SER A 723 27.53 -13.79 -26.51
N VAL A 724 26.61 -13.51 -27.45
CA VAL A 724 25.27 -14.12 -27.49
C VAL A 724 25.23 -15.20 -28.56
N ASP A 725 24.83 -16.40 -28.14
CA ASP A 725 24.61 -17.59 -28.98
C ASP A 725 23.92 -17.27 -30.34
N PRO A 726 24.46 -17.73 -31.49
CA PRO A 726 23.90 -17.46 -32.81
C PRO A 726 22.47 -17.97 -33.02
N SER A 727 22.11 -19.14 -32.49
CA SER A 727 20.75 -19.68 -32.60
C SER A 727 19.76 -18.91 -31.73
N LEU A 728 20.18 -18.43 -30.55
CA LEU A 728 19.34 -17.54 -29.73
C LEU A 728 19.11 -16.19 -30.43
N ARG A 729 20.12 -15.68 -31.12
CA ARG A 729 20.02 -14.48 -31.96
C ARG A 729 19.04 -14.68 -33.11
N ALA A 730 19.09 -15.83 -33.79
CA ALA A 730 18.15 -16.18 -34.86
C ALA A 730 16.70 -16.34 -34.36
N VAL A 731 16.46 -17.00 -33.22
CA VAL A 731 15.11 -17.09 -32.61
C VAL A 731 14.57 -15.70 -32.24
N ARG A 732 15.42 -14.80 -31.74
CA ARG A 732 15.06 -13.39 -31.49
C ARG A 732 14.73 -12.64 -32.78
N ALA A 733 15.46 -12.87 -33.86
CA ALA A 733 15.18 -12.27 -35.16
C ALA A 733 13.82 -12.73 -35.71
N ILE A 734 13.48 -14.02 -35.63
CA ILE A 734 12.15 -14.53 -36.03
C ILE A 734 11.04 -13.93 -35.18
N LEU A 735 11.22 -13.87 -33.85
CA LEU A 735 10.23 -13.26 -32.95
C LEU A 735 10.05 -11.74 -33.19
N HIS A 736 11.12 -11.06 -33.60
CA HIS A 736 11.09 -9.65 -34.00
C HIS A 736 10.36 -9.48 -35.34
N ASP A 737 10.73 -10.24 -36.37
CA ASP A 737 10.10 -10.23 -37.69
C ASP A 737 8.59 -10.53 -37.64
N LEU A 738 8.19 -11.57 -36.91
CA LEU A 738 6.77 -11.84 -36.62
C LEU A 738 6.11 -10.66 -35.88
N GLY A 739 6.84 -10.00 -34.98
CA GLY A 739 6.40 -8.79 -34.28
C GLY A 739 6.15 -7.61 -35.22
N THR A 740 7.06 -7.37 -36.16
CA THR A 740 7.02 -6.27 -37.13
C THR A 740 5.98 -6.52 -38.22
N ARG A 741 5.98 -7.70 -38.85
CA ARG A 741 5.05 -8.07 -39.93
C ARG A 741 3.68 -8.54 -39.45
N ARG A 742 3.35 -8.36 -38.17
CA ARG A 742 2.21 -8.99 -37.45
C ARG A 742 0.84 -8.94 -38.14
N SER A 743 0.56 -7.91 -38.92
CA SER A 743 -0.67 -7.73 -39.71
C SER A 743 -0.63 -8.44 -41.08
N MET A 744 0.56 -8.70 -41.62
CA MET A 744 0.80 -9.20 -42.97
C MET A 744 1.18 -10.69 -43.03
N VAL A 745 1.71 -11.27 -41.94
CA VAL A 745 2.08 -12.70 -41.91
C VAL A 745 0.84 -13.56 -42.20
N SER A 746 0.89 -14.36 -43.26
CA SER A 746 -0.18 -15.32 -43.59
C SER A 746 -0.25 -16.47 -42.57
N THR A 747 -1.37 -17.19 -42.51
CA THR A 747 -1.54 -18.36 -41.62
C THR A 747 -0.45 -19.44 -41.87
N PRO A 748 -0.12 -19.82 -43.12
CA PRO A 748 1.00 -20.73 -43.39
C PRO A 748 2.39 -20.14 -43.11
N GLU A 749 2.64 -18.84 -43.35
CA GLU A 749 3.91 -18.21 -42.96
C GLU A 749 4.12 -18.22 -41.45
N LEU A 750 3.07 -17.95 -40.67
CA LEU A 750 3.14 -17.98 -39.21
C LEU A 750 3.43 -19.40 -38.70
N ALA A 751 2.85 -20.43 -39.33
CA ALA A 751 3.18 -21.82 -39.04
C ALA A 751 4.64 -22.15 -39.38
N SER A 752 5.12 -21.75 -40.55
CA SER A 752 6.49 -21.97 -41.02
C SER A 752 7.54 -21.28 -40.12
N ALA A 753 7.32 -20.01 -39.78
CA ALA A 753 8.20 -19.25 -38.88
C ALA A 753 8.25 -19.84 -37.46
N LEU A 754 7.14 -20.37 -36.95
CA LEU A 754 7.12 -21.06 -35.66
C LEU A 754 7.84 -22.42 -35.71
N ALA A 755 7.69 -23.17 -36.81
CA ALA A 755 8.44 -24.40 -37.03
C ALA A 755 9.95 -24.14 -37.13
N GLU A 756 10.38 -23.05 -37.78
CA GLU A 756 11.78 -22.65 -37.85
C GLU A 756 12.34 -22.23 -36.48
N ALA A 757 11.58 -21.44 -35.71
CA ALA A 757 11.96 -21.10 -34.34
C ALA A 757 12.08 -22.35 -33.45
N ASP A 758 11.24 -23.38 -33.65
CA ASP A 758 11.42 -24.67 -32.99
C ASP A 758 12.67 -25.41 -33.48
N ARG A 759 12.95 -25.48 -34.79
CA ARG A 759 14.20 -26.11 -35.31
C ARG A 759 15.45 -25.47 -34.69
N LEU A 760 15.51 -24.13 -34.63
CA LEU A 760 16.60 -23.40 -34.00
C LEU A 760 16.68 -23.63 -32.48
N ARG A 761 15.52 -23.75 -31.79
CA ARG A 761 15.47 -24.05 -30.35
C ARG A 761 16.15 -25.38 -30.00
N HIS A 762 16.03 -26.41 -30.85
CA HIS A 762 16.66 -27.72 -30.60
C HIS A 762 18.19 -27.72 -30.87
N ARG A 763 18.73 -26.65 -31.47
CA ARG A 763 20.19 -26.45 -31.67
C ARG A 763 20.86 -25.66 -30.54
N LEU A 764 20.09 -25.12 -29.59
CA LEU A 764 20.63 -24.40 -28.44
C LEU A 764 21.27 -25.36 -27.44
N SER A 765 22.50 -25.09 -27.02
CA SER A 765 23.17 -25.82 -25.93
C SER A 765 22.55 -25.57 -24.55
N THR A 766 21.70 -24.54 -24.42
CA THR A 766 21.02 -24.16 -23.17
C THR A 766 19.52 -23.93 -23.41
N PRO A 767 18.65 -24.17 -22.40
CA PRO A 767 17.21 -23.95 -22.57
C PRO A 767 16.86 -22.51 -22.95
N LEU A 768 15.92 -22.35 -23.88
CA LEU A 768 15.45 -21.03 -24.34
C LEU A 768 14.97 -20.17 -23.15
N PRO A 769 15.43 -18.91 -23.02
CA PRO A 769 15.04 -18.06 -21.90
C PRO A 769 13.54 -17.76 -21.86
N GLU A 770 13.04 -17.43 -20.67
CA GLU A 770 11.61 -17.35 -20.37
C GLU A 770 10.85 -16.30 -21.20
N ALA A 771 11.49 -15.20 -21.59
CA ALA A 771 10.83 -14.14 -22.37
C ALA A 771 10.49 -14.62 -23.80
N GLU A 772 11.45 -15.25 -24.47
CA GLU A 772 11.34 -15.82 -25.81
C GLU A 772 10.40 -17.03 -25.81
N ARG A 773 10.47 -17.89 -24.78
CA ARG A 773 9.53 -19.00 -24.58
C ARG A 773 8.08 -18.50 -24.46
N LYS A 774 7.83 -17.47 -23.66
CA LYS A 774 6.51 -16.83 -23.56
C LYS A 774 6.06 -16.17 -24.86
N ALA A 775 6.99 -15.60 -25.64
CA ALA A 775 6.68 -15.00 -26.93
C ALA A 775 6.21 -16.05 -27.96
N LEU A 776 6.94 -17.15 -28.11
CA LEU A 776 6.52 -18.28 -28.97
C LEU A 776 5.16 -18.86 -28.54
N GLY A 777 4.92 -18.99 -27.23
CA GLY A 777 3.63 -19.43 -26.69
C GLY A 777 2.45 -18.54 -27.12
N ARG A 778 2.63 -17.20 -27.11
CA ARG A 778 1.60 -16.26 -27.59
C ARG A 778 1.32 -16.40 -29.08
N TRP A 779 2.36 -16.55 -29.90
CA TRP A 779 2.23 -16.71 -31.35
C TRP A 779 1.55 -18.03 -31.75
N ARG A 780 1.88 -19.15 -31.08
CA ARG A 780 1.15 -20.42 -31.25
C ARG A 780 -0.33 -20.29 -30.88
N GLY A 781 -0.64 -19.53 -29.83
CA GLY A 781 -2.02 -19.21 -29.46
C GLY A 781 -2.74 -18.33 -30.50
N HIS A 782 -2.02 -17.52 -31.27
CA HIS A 782 -2.58 -16.75 -32.37
C HIS A 782 -2.86 -17.63 -33.59
N LEU A 783 -1.94 -18.52 -33.97
CA LEU A 783 -2.11 -19.45 -35.07
C LEU A 783 -3.36 -20.32 -34.90
N ARG A 784 -3.55 -20.93 -33.72
CA ARG A 784 -4.75 -21.76 -33.44
C ARG A 784 -6.07 -21.03 -33.65
N ARG A 785 -6.16 -19.75 -33.25
CA ARG A 785 -7.37 -18.94 -33.44
C ARG A 785 -7.63 -18.55 -34.91
N ARG A 786 -6.59 -18.51 -35.75
CA ARG A 786 -6.74 -18.24 -37.19
C ARG A 786 -7.31 -19.46 -37.91
N VAL A 787 -6.69 -20.63 -37.69
CA VAL A 787 -7.15 -21.91 -38.25
C VAL A 787 -8.62 -22.17 -37.87
N GLN A 788 -8.99 -22.01 -36.59
CA GLN A 788 -10.38 -22.18 -36.14
C GLN A 788 -11.37 -21.20 -36.80
N ALA A 789 -10.93 -19.99 -37.18
CA ALA A 789 -11.79 -19.02 -37.86
C ALA A 789 -11.92 -19.34 -39.36
N GLU A 790 -10.84 -19.82 -39.98
CA GLU A 790 -10.81 -20.29 -41.38
C GLU A 790 -11.66 -21.56 -41.57
N GLU A 791 -11.64 -22.49 -40.60
CA GLU A 791 -12.49 -23.70 -40.57
C GLU A 791 -13.99 -23.42 -40.36
N SER A 792 -14.36 -22.24 -39.84
CA SER A 792 -15.74 -21.92 -39.44
C SER A 792 -16.54 -21.12 -40.48
N GLY A 793 -15.99 -20.85 -41.66
CA GLY A 793 -16.58 -19.92 -42.65
C GLY A 793 -16.58 -20.43 -44.09
N ALA A 794 -17.57 -21.24 -44.46
CA ALA A 794 -17.80 -21.67 -45.84
C ALA A 794 -19.29 -21.61 -46.22
N ALA A 795 -19.71 -20.49 -46.83
CA ALA A 795 -20.94 -20.33 -47.63
C ALA A 795 -20.92 -18.99 -48.40
N ASP A 796 -20.52 -19.04 -49.68
CA ASP A 796 -20.98 -18.29 -50.88
C ASP A 796 -22.11 -17.21 -50.73
N PHE A 797 -22.21 -16.09 -51.46
CA PHE A 797 -21.64 -15.50 -52.72
C PHE A 797 -21.86 -13.94 -52.68
N PRO A 798 -21.60 -13.12 -53.73
CA PRO A 798 -20.43 -12.95 -54.59
C PRO A 798 -19.87 -11.49 -54.57
N VAL A 799 -18.92 -11.19 -55.46
CA VAL A 799 -18.08 -9.96 -55.48
C VAL A 799 -18.73 -8.75 -56.18
N ASP A 800 -18.68 -7.57 -55.55
CA ASP A 800 -18.29 -6.32 -56.24
C ASP A 800 -17.54 -5.35 -55.29
N SER A 801 -16.52 -4.69 -55.82
CA SER A 801 -15.89 -3.44 -55.34
C SER A 801 -15.55 -3.28 -53.85
N THR A 802 -14.26 -3.47 -53.49
CA THR A 802 -13.42 -2.33 -53.01
C THR A 802 -11.95 -2.71 -52.76
N VAL A 803 -11.04 -2.01 -53.46
CA VAL A 803 -9.62 -1.91 -53.08
C VAL A 803 -9.49 -0.84 -51.98
N ALA A 804 -9.85 -1.16 -50.73
CA ALA A 804 -9.78 -0.20 -49.61
C ALA A 804 -9.82 -0.84 -48.20
N SER A 805 -8.86 -1.70 -47.81
CA SER A 805 -8.81 -2.22 -46.42
C SER A 805 -7.44 -2.69 -45.89
N THR A 806 -6.36 -1.97 -46.22
CA THR A 806 -5.03 -2.17 -45.58
C THR A 806 -4.40 -0.90 -44.99
N GLU A 807 -4.92 0.30 -45.28
CA GLU A 807 -4.42 1.55 -44.70
C GLU A 807 -4.94 1.84 -43.28
N GLY A 808 -6.03 1.20 -42.86
CA GLY A 808 -6.80 1.58 -41.66
C GLY A 808 -6.12 1.30 -40.31
N ARG A 809 -4.96 0.63 -40.28
CA ARG A 809 -4.25 0.31 -39.02
C ARG A 809 -2.98 1.12 -38.78
N ASP A 810 -2.28 1.53 -39.84
CA ASP A 810 -1.16 2.47 -39.74
C ASP A 810 -1.65 3.93 -39.73
N ARG A 811 -2.83 4.23 -40.28
CA ARG A 811 -3.50 5.54 -40.09
C ARG A 811 -3.88 5.84 -38.63
N ALA A 812 -4.07 4.85 -37.77
CA ALA A 812 -4.39 5.09 -36.34
C ALA A 812 -3.23 5.74 -35.55
N THR A 813 -2.06 5.85 -36.17
CA THR A 813 -0.87 6.56 -35.66
C THR A 813 -0.48 7.81 -36.46
N ALA A 814 -1.17 8.11 -37.56
CA ALA A 814 -0.96 9.32 -38.35
C ALA A 814 -2.05 10.35 -38.03
N ARG A 815 -1.66 11.57 -37.63
CA ARG A 815 -2.59 12.69 -37.41
C ARG A 815 -3.40 12.94 -38.70
N LEU A 816 -4.72 13.04 -38.59
CA LEU A 816 -5.54 13.45 -39.73
C LEU A 816 -5.44 14.98 -39.95
N PRO A 817 -5.45 15.47 -41.20
CA PRO A 817 -5.53 16.91 -41.46
C PRO A 817 -6.89 17.46 -41.00
N THR A 818 -6.89 18.70 -40.51
CA THR A 818 -8.04 19.37 -39.87
C THR A 818 -9.31 19.34 -40.73
N ASP A 819 -9.17 19.51 -42.06
CA ASP A 819 -10.29 19.50 -42.99
C ASP A 819 -11.00 18.13 -43.07
N ALA A 820 -10.29 17.03 -42.83
CA ALA A 820 -10.85 15.69 -42.77
C ALA A 820 -11.54 15.38 -41.44
N LEU A 821 -11.28 16.16 -40.38
CA LEU A 821 -11.91 16.01 -39.08
C LEU A 821 -13.30 16.68 -39.01
N ARG A 822 -13.54 17.73 -39.80
CA ARG A 822 -14.80 18.49 -39.74
C ARG A 822 -16.05 17.66 -40.08
N PRO A 823 -16.08 16.85 -41.17
CA PRO A 823 -17.24 15.98 -41.44
C PRO A 823 -17.45 14.88 -40.38
N LEU A 824 -16.38 14.47 -39.66
CA LEU A 824 -16.49 13.55 -38.54
C LEU A 824 -17.09 14.26 -37.31
N ALA A 825 -16.71 15.50 -37.05
CA ALA A 825 -17.28 16.33 -35.99
C ALA A 825 -18.79 16.56 -36.21
N ASP A 826 -19.23 16.84 -37.42
CA ASP A 826 -20.67 17.03 -37.73
C ASP A 826 -21.48 15.75 -37.44
N ARG A 827 -20.98 14.57 -37.83
CA ARG A 827 -21.62 13.28 -37.53
C ARG A 827 -21.60 12.94 -36.04
N VAL A 828 -20.49 13.22 -35.34
CA VAL A 828 -20.40 13.04 -33.89
C VAL A 828 -21.37 13.98 -33.15
N ARG A 829 -21.48 15.24 -33.60
CA ARG A 829 -22.41 16.23 -33.05
C ARG A 829 -23.85 15.74 -33.16
N ALA A 830 -24.28 15.26 -34.33
CA ALA A 830 -25.63 14.71 -34.50
C ALA A 830 -25.94 13.56 -33.52
N VAL A 831 -25.03 12.58 -33.39
CA VAL A 831 -25.22 11.47 -32.43
C VAL A 831 -25.26 11.96 -30.97
N LEU A 832 -24.48 12.99 -30.62
CA LEU A 832 -24.50 13.56 -29.27
C LEU A 832 -25.76 14.37 -28.99
N GLN A 833 -26.38 15.01 -29.99
CA GLN A 833 -27.70 15.64 -29.85
C GLN A 833 -28.78 14.59 -29.55
N ASP A 834 -28.77 13.46 -30.24
CA ASP A 834 -29.72 12.36 -29.98
C ASP A 834 -29.49 11.71 -28.60
N VAL A 835 -28.23 11.58 -28.17
CA VAL A 835 -27.87 11.16 -26.81
C VAL A 835 -28.39 12.16 -25.76
N ALA A 836 -28.34 13.47 -26.05
CA ALA A 836 -28.85 14.53 -25.19
C ALA A 836 -30.37 14.42 -25.02
N ARG A 837 -31.12 14.31 -26.13
CA ARG A 837 -32.59 14.12 -26.17
C ARG A 837 -33.03 12.85 -25.47
N ALA A 838 -32.27 11.77 -25.62
CA ALA A 838 -32.53 10.49 -24.97
C ALA A 838 -32.27 10.51 -23.45
N GLY A 839 -31.69 11.58 -22.89
CA GLY A 839 -31.40 11.68 -21.45
C GLY A 839 -30.29 10.72 -20.99
N THR A 840 -29.33 10.39 -21.86
CA THR A 840 -28.28 9.40 -21.60
C THR A 840 -26.87 9.97 -21.85
N THR A 841 -25.85 9.28 -21.36
CA THR A 841 -24.44 9.53 -21.73
C THR A 841 -23.91 8.41 -22.62
N VAL A 842 -22.88 8.69 -23.43
CA VAL A 842 -22.29 7.74 -24.37
C VAL A 842 -20.78 7.60 -24.13
N THR A 843 -20.20 6.41 -24.26
CA THR A 843 -18.73 6.27 -24.23
C THR A 843 -18.14 6.48 -25.62
N TRP A 844 -16.85 6.83 -25.73
CA TRP A 844 -16.17 6.90 -27.04
C TRP A 844 -16.29 5.60 -27.87
N GLY A 845 -16.29 4.44 -27.18
CA GLY A 845 -16.50 3.14 -27.82
C GLY A 845 -17.93 2.91 -28.32
N ASP A 846 -18.93 3.45 -27.63
CA ASP A 846 -20.34 3.42 -28.06
C ASP A 846 -20.62 4.40 -29.20
N LEU A 847 -20.04 5.59 -29.14
CA LEU A 847 -20.11 6.60 -30.20
C LEU A 847 -19.69 6.01 -31.55
N ARG A 848 -18.55 5.30 -31.55
CA ARG A 848 -18.06 4.60 -32.74
C ARG A 848 -18.95 3.45 -33.21
N ARG A 849 -19.58 2.71 -32.28
CA ARG A 849 -20.55 1.65 -32.62
C ARG A 849 -21.81 2.21 -33.26
N ARG A 850 -22.34 3.33 -32.73
CA ARG A 850 -23.53 4.01 -33.27
C ARG A 850 -23.28 4.58 -34.67
N LEU A 851 -22.06 5.04 -34.95
CA LEU A 851 -21.62 5.51 -36.27
C LEU A 851 -21.19 4.38 -37.23
N GLY A 852 -21.57 3.11 -36.98
CA GLY A 852 -21.45 2.03 -37.97
C GLY A 852 -20.04 1.64 -38.45
N GLY A 853 -18.98 2.26 -37.90
CA GLY A 853 -17.60 2.15 -38.41
C GLY A 853 -17.11 3.37 -39.20
N GLU A 854 -17.97 4.36 -39.49
CA GLU A 854 -17.59 5.61 -40.18
C GLU A 854 -16.66 6.50 -39.36
N LEU A 855 -16.59 6.30 -38.03
CA LEU A 855 -15.63 6.94 -37.15
C LEU A 855 -14.40 6.03 -37.00
N PRO A 856 -13.24 6.36 -37.60
CA PRO A 856 -12.05 5.52 -37.54
C PRO A 856 -11.41 5.49 -36.14
N TYR A 857 -10.38 4.66 -35.95
CA TYR A 857 -9.53 4.72 -34.77
C TYR A 857 -8.64 5.98 -34.82
N LEU A 858 -9.14 7.09 -34.27
CA LEU A 858 -8.43 8.37 -34.19
C LEU A 858 -7.34 8.37 -33.12
N HIS A 859 -6.24 9.10 -33.37
CA HIS A 859 -5.23 9.44 -32.37
C HIS A 859 -5.88 10.23 -31.21
N PRO A 860 -5.46 10.08 -29.93
CA PRO A 860 -6.10 10.77 -28.80
C PRO A 860 -6.23 12.30 -28.97
N ASP A 861 -5.23 12.94 -29.58
CA ASP A 861 -5.30 14.38 -29.90
C ASP A 861 -6.37 14.68 -30.95
N ASP A 862 -6.52 13.85 -31.99
CA ASP A 862 -7.56 14.01 -33.02
C ASP A 862 -8.97 13.77 -32.45
N GLN A 863 -9.09 12.92 -31.41
CA GLN A 863 -10.34 12.80 -30.65
C GLN A 863 -10.66 14.10 -29.88
N GLY A 864 -9.63 14.79 -29.41
CA GLY A 864 -9.74 16.14 -28.82
C GLY A 864 -10.21 17.15 -29.85
N GLU A 865 -9.52 17.26 -30.99
CA GLU A 865 -9.87 18.18 -32.08
C GLU A 865 -11.30 17.98 -32.60
N VAL A 866 -11.73 16.73 -32.81
CA VAL A 866 -13.12 16.42 -33.23
C VAL A 866 -14.12 16.90 -32.19
N LEU A 867 -13.87 16.69 -30.89
CA LEU A 867 -14.79 17.13 -29.83
C LEU A 867 -14.74 18.65 -29.60
N VAL A 868 -13.64 19.33 -29.93
CA VAL A 868 -13.57 20.80 -29.98
C VAL A 868 -14.41 21.33 -31.15
N MET A 869 -14.33 20.73 -32.34
CA MET A 869 -15.17 21.10 -33.48
C MET A 869 -16.67 20.80 -33.28
N VAL A 870 -17.01 19.75 -32.51
CA VAL A 870 -18.39 19.44 -32.08
C VAL A 870 -19.01 20.55 -31.23
N ASP A 871 -18.18 21.31 -30.50
CA ASP A 871 -18.63 22.37 -29.59
C ASP A 871 -18.19 23.78 -30.00
N GLY A 872 -17.57 23.94 -31.18
CA GLY A 872 -17.04 25.21 -31.67
C GLY A 872 -18.10 26.31 -31.83
N ASP A 873 -19.34 25.92 -32.13
CA ASP A 873 -20.48 26.84 -32.27
C ASP A 873 -21.40 26.85 -31.02
N THR A 874 -21.03 26.13 -29.95
CA THR A 874 -21.83 26.08 -28.71
C THR A 874 -21.69 27.43 -27.97
N PRO A 875 -22.79 28.14 -27.64
CA PRO A 875 -22.74 29.44 -26.94
C PRO A 875 -21.99 29.41 -25.61
N ALA A 876 -21.40 30.55 -25.21
CA ALA A 876 -20.53 30.66 -24.04
C ALA A 876 -21.22 30.32 -22.70
N ASP A 877 -22.53 30.51 -22.64
CA ASP A 877 -23.44 30.22 -21.54
C ASP A 877 -24.08 28.82 -21.59
N GLU A 878 -24.11 28.18 -22.77
CA GLU A 878 -24.59 26.81 -22.93
C GLU A 878 -23.52 25.77 -22.51
N PRO A 879 -23.93 24.64 -21.90
CA PRO A 879 -23.04 23.52 -21.58
C PRO A 879 -22.57 22.80 -22.85
N LEU A 880 -21.31 22.31 -22.82
CA LEU A 880 -20.67 21.66 -23.97
C LEU A 880 -21.28 20.28 -24.27
N LEU A 881 -21.73 20.04 -25.50
CA LEU A 881 -22.34 18.80 -25.96
C LEU A 881 -21.41 17.58 -25.77
N SER A 882 -20.10 17.79 -25.91
CA SER A 882 -19.05 16.80 -25.63
C SER A 882 -19.01 16.34 -24.16
N ALA A 883 -19.66 17.04 -23.22
CA ALA A 883 -19.82 16.55 -21.84
C ALA A 883 -20.62 15.23 -21.78
N LEU A 884 -21.46 14.93 -22.76
CA LEU A 884 -22.20 13.67 -22.86
C LEU A 884 -21.30 12.48 -23.22
N VAL A 885 -20.07 12.73 -23.69
CA VAL A 885 -19.04 11.71 -23.80
C VAL A 885 -18.49 11.42 -22.40
N ALA A 886 -18.84 10.26 -21.86
CA ALA A 886 -18.43 9.81 -20.54
C ALA A 886 -17.26 8.81 -20.61
N GLY A 887 -16.51 8.71 -19.50
CA GLY A 887 -15.65 7.56 -19.24
C GLY A 887 -16.45 6.25 -19.18
N ALA A 888 -15.76 5.12 -19.34
CA ALA A 888 -16.39 3.79 -19.24
C ALA A 888 -16.97 3.45 -17.85
N ASP A 889 -16.72 4.32 -16.87
CA ASP A 889 -17.18 4.30 -15.48
C ASP A 889 -18.20 5.41 -15.16
N LEU A 890 -18.73 6.11 -16.18
CA LEU A 890 -19.65 7.26 -16.05
C LEU A 890 -19.03 8.47 -15.29
N SER A 891 -17.71 8.63 -15.41
CA SER A 891 -16.96 9.83 -15.02
C SER A 891 -16.85 10.84 -16.17
N PRO A 892 -16.43 12.11 -15.94
CA PRO A 892 -15.99 13.00 -17.01
C PRO A 892 -14.91 12.33 -17.87
N HIS A 893 -15.08 12.34 -19.19
CA HIS A 893 -14.06 11.83 -20.11
C HIS A 893 -12.76 12.64 -20.00
N GLY A 894 -11.60 12.00 -20.15
CA GLY A 894 -10.29 12.64 -19.93
C GLY A 894 -10.03 13.88 -20.80
N LEU A 895 -10.67 13.97 -21.97
CA LEU A 895 -10.58 15.12 -22.88
C LEU A 895 -11.46 16.31 -22.47
N TYR A 896 -12.41 16.16 -21.55
CA TYR A 896 -13.39 17.21 -21.20
C TYR A 896 -12.72 18.51 -20.71
N ARG A 897 -11.63 18.42 -19.95
CA ARG A 897 -10.81 19.59 -19.56
C ARG A 897 -10.15 20.28 -20.76
N HIS A 898 -9.60 19.47 -21.68
CA HIS A 898 -8.89 19.96 -22.84
C HIS A 898 -9.85 20.71 -23.79
N ILE A 899 -11.02 20.13 -24.06
CA ILE A 899 -12.06 20.73 -24.90
C ILE A 899 -12.51 22.09 -24.32
N ARG A 900 -12.79 22.16 -23.01
CA ARG A 900 -13.12 23.42 -22.33
C ARG A 900 -12.03 24.48 -22.50
N HIS A 901 -10.76 24.09 -22.34
CA HIS A 901 -9.63 24.99 -22.48
C HIS A 901 -9.46 25.51 -23.92
N SER A 902 -9.52 24.62 -24.91
CA SER A 902 -9.41 24.96 -26.34
C SER A 902 -10.56 25.86 -26.82
N LEU A 903 -11.74 25.78 -26.19
CA LEU A 903 -12.89 26.66 -26.45
C LEU A 903 -12.94 27.90 -25.55
N GLY A 904 -11.83 28.24 -24.87
CA GLY A 904 -11.73 29.45 -24.04
C GLY A 904 -12.65 29.48 -22.81
N ARG A 905 -13.21 28.34 -22.39
CA ARG A 905 -14.12 28.27 -21.23
C ARG A 905 -13.34 28.31 -19.92
N GLU A 906 -13.98 28.85 -18.88
CA GLU A 906 -13.38 28.94 -17.54
C GLU A 906 -12.93 27.55 -17.02
N ARG A 907 -11.72 27.55 -16.44
CA ARG A 907 -11.05 26.37 -15.91
C ARG A 907 -11.75 25.89 -14.63
N VAL A 908 -12.26 24.66 -14.67
CA VAL A 908 -12.89 24.02 -13.51
C VAL A 908 -11.82 23.40 -12.59
N PRO A 909 -11.81 23.71 -11.27
CA PRO A 909 -10.89 23.10 -10.31
C PRO A 909 -11.11 21.60 -10.12
N ASP A 910 -10.03 20.86 -9.85
CA ASP A 910 -10.03 19.39 -9.72
C ASP A 910 -11.03 18.84 -8.70
N ALA A 911 -11.12 19.47 -7.53
CA ALA A 911 -12.08 19.09 -6.48
C ALA A 911 -13.56 19.26 -6.89
N SER A 912 -13.82 20.03 -7.95
CA SER A 912 -15.16 20.36 -8.44
C SER A 912 -15.46 19.77 -9.83
N LEU A 913 -14.49 19.12 -10.51
CA LEU A 913 -14.65 18.69 -11.90
C LEU A 913 -15.83 17.73 -12.10
N GLU A 914 -15.95 16.69 -11.26
CA GLU A 914 -17.04 15.71 -11.38
C GLU A 914 -18.42 16.36 -11.13
N THR A 915 -18.51 17.27 -10.15
CA THR A 915 -19.73 18.02 -9.85
C THR A 915 -20.10 18.98 -10.98
N HIS A 916 -19.13 19.73 -11.50
CA HIS A 916 -19.33 20.64 -12.63
C HIS A 916 -19.77 19.88 -13.87
N TRP A 917 -19.05 18.81 -14.24
CA TRP A 917 -19.39 17.96 -15.39
C TRP A 917 -20.79 17.36 -15.25
N ARG A 918 -21.17 16.86 -14.07
CA ARG A 918 -22.55 16.41 -13.80
C ARG A 918 -23.59 17.52 -13.95
N MET A 919 -23.25 18.76 -13.60
CA MET A 919 -24.13 19.90 -13.81
C MET A 919 -24.24 20.27 -15.30
N ASP A 920 -23.16 20.23 -16.07
CA ASP A 920 -23.21 20.43 -17.52
C ASP A 920 -24.06 19.33 -18.20
N VAL A 921 -23.86 18.05 -17.85
CA VAL A 921 -24.67 16.92 -18.34
C VAL A 921 -26.14 17.06 -17.96
N PHE A 922 -26.45 17.43 -16.71
CA PHE A 922 -27.83 17.68 -16.29
C PHE A 922 -28.47 18.85 -17.04
N ARG A 923 -27.74 19.96 -17.22
CA ARG A 923 -28.21 21.12 -18.00
C ARG A 923 -28.45 20.75 -19.46
N LEU A 924 -27.59 19.94 -20.08
CA LEU A 924 -27.81 19.41 -21.44
C LEU A 924 -29.10 18.61 -21.52
N HIS A 925 -29.36 17.70 -20.57
CA HIS A 925 -30.59 16.94 -20.56
C HIS A 925 -31.85 17.80 -20.39
N GLN A 926 -31.79 18.92 -19.65
CA GLN A 926 -32.92 19.86 -19.59
C GLN A 926 -33.07 20.68 -20.88
N LEU A 927 -31.96 21.18 -21.43
CA LEU A 927 -31.92 21.98 -22.66
C LEU A 927 -32.44 21.20 -23.88
N TRP A 928 -32.03 19.94 -24.01
CA TRP A 928 -32.41 19.02 -25.09
C TRP A 928 -33.67 18.19 -24.78
N ARG A 929 -34.39 18.48 -23.69
CA ARG A 929 -35.74 17.94 -23.44
C ARG A 929 -36.80 18.62 -24.30
N HIS A 930 -36.48 19.80 -24.83
CA HIS A 930 -37.39 20.70 -25.55
C HIS A 930 -36.82 21.16 -26.92
N ARG A 931 -35.72 20.54 -27.40
CA ARG A 931 -35.02 20.75 -28.70
C ARG A 931 -34.79 19.41 -29.43
#